data_AF-A0AAI8Z7H4-F1
#
_entry.id   AF-A0AAI8Z7H4-F1
#
_cell.length_a   1.000
_cell.length_b   1.000
_cell.length_c   1.000
_cell.angle_alpha   90.00
_cell.angle_beta   90.00
_cell.angle_gamma   90.00
#
_symmetry.space_group_name_H-M   'P 1'
#
loop_
_entity.id
_entity.type
_entity.pdbx_description
1 polymer ?
#
loop_
_entity_poly.entity_id
_entity_poly.type
_entity_poly.pdbx_seq_one_letter_code
_entity_poly.pdbx_strand_id
1 'polypeptide(L)'
;MSSGQSNDRIPNGYGSHAMPLSNGINNSHDAPTKTEEEKQKEKKKKKKTLILNAFVEMCSGHQSPGLWRHPRDRSSNFNTLPHWTALAQLLERGAFHGLFIADVLGGYDIYQGPGNLSPAIKSGAQWPVNEPLSVVPAMAAVTSSLSFGVTISTSYEQPYHLARRLSTVDHLTQGRLGWNVVTGYLDSAARNLTNGASQPAHDERYAMCEEYMQVVYKLWNSSWRSDAVRLDRERGIYTDPNLVREIRHEGKFFTVPGPHFCQPSPQRTPVIMQAGTSRAGKEFAAKHAEAIFVSQHSPKAVAGSIKDIRERAEALGRDPGSIKVLAKFCPVLGRTQEEADARYRDYAQYGDAEGALALFGGWTGVDMALYGDDEELRYVESNAIRSYIEGLLKTAPDVNGGKWTKKTLAQHIVVGGLGATCVGTPEKVADEMERWVAEGGVDGFNIAYALMPGTFEDVVELLIPELRRRGLFWEDYCVPGGTYRENLNEKAGQKEPLHDHPAAKMIWRPERKTGGFALNGVNGWRGQVETRRAESWGSRLFRRKDRAMEIPSPVARQHVAVVPASAQPTSKTGINAHDKLQRDARPRLRVCRPFEEVDQHTRKSTEKDKRVDYHQVGHPHLKPRECRRASEDAVNPYLYSSPYGGGGGGGGGNEQQPQTMIRGRNLDITKALANGELELAAAGGPNLSLWSGLLRQQPDKSRLHDVAFLHMRLNGRIPLDRCQSTRFEIDGARIRSVCLPQDLPWSVSMRLRTGRRGARVLQTRQSG
;
A
#
# COMPACT_ATOMS: atom_id res chain seq x y z
N MET A 1 -24.64 0.08 77.47
CA MET A 1 -23.38 0.59 78.05
C MET A 1 -22.91 1.69 77.11
N SER A 2 -22.97 2.97 77.51
CA SER A 2 -21.97 3.67 78.34
C SER A 2 -20.67 3.89 77.54
N SER A 3 -20.12 5.10 77.39
CA SER A 3 -20.47 6.43 77.97
C SER A 3 -19.89 7.57 77.12
N GLY A 4 -20.25 8.82 77.40
CA GLY A 4 -19.63 10.02 76.82
C GLY A 4 -19.61 11.20 77.80
N GLN A 5 -18.72 12.19 77.56
CA GLN A 5 -18.51 13.47 78.29
C GLN A 5 -17.42 14.29 77.52
N SER A 6 -17.11 15.56 77.79
CA SER A 6 -17.93 16.80 77.66
C SER A 6 -17.12 18.05 78.09
N ASN A 7 -17.13 19.16 77.32
CA ASN A 7 -16.98 20.58 77.77
C ASN A 7 -15.64 20.99 78.47
N ASP A 8 -15.19 22.26 78.61
CA ASP A 8 -15.62 23.59 78.13
C ASP A 8 -14.53 24.71 78.26
N ARG A 9 -14.82 25.92 77.74
CA ARG A 9 -14.28 27.29 78.08
C ARG A 9 -12.85 27.70 77.61
N ILE A 10 -12.52 28.93 77.13
CA ILE A 10 -12.95 30.36 77.31
C ILE A 10 -12.18 31.05 78.49
N PRO A 11 -11.46 32.21 78.32
CA PRO A 11 -12.09 33.53 78.01
C PRO A 11 -11.31 34.66 77.25
N ASN A 12 -12.11 35.50 76.54
CA ASN A 12 -12.15 36.98 76.44
C ASN A 12 -10.95 37.91 76.09
N GLY A 13 -11.26 38.90 75.22
CA GLY A 13 -10.61 40.22 75.05
C GLY A 13 -11.49 41.17 74.20
N TYR A 14 -11.54 42.48 74.50
CA TYR A 14 -12.51 43.45 73.92
C TYR A 14 -11.84 44.61 73.16
N GLY A 15 -12.53 45.23 72.17
CA GLY A 15 -12.14 46.53 71.60
C GLY A 15 -12.85 46.99 70.31
N SER A 16 -13.88 47.83 70.46
CA SER A 16 -14.37 48.96 69.60
C SER A 16 -13.68 49.25 68.24
N HIS A 17 -14.38 49.70 67.17
CA HIS A 17 -15.40 50.77 67.13
C HIS A 17 -16.41 50.65 65.95
N ALA A 18 -17.19 51.71 65.63
CA ALA A 18 -18.50 51.63 64.95
C ALA A 18 -18.55 51.80 63.41
N MET A 19 -19.65 51.28 62.85
CA MET A 19 -20.31 51.51 61.54
C MET A 19 -20.87 52.96 61.40
N PRO A 20 -21.48 53.42 60.26
CA PRO A 20 -21.91 52.68 59.05
C PRO A 20 -21.59 53.35 57.68
N LEU A 21 -21.93 52.66 56.57
CA LEU A 21 -22.78 53.25 55.50
C LEU A 21 -23.28 52.23 54.43
N SER A 22 -24.60 52.24 54.21
CA SER A 22 -25.38 51.94 52.98
C SER A 22 -25.03 50.79 52.02
N ASN A 23 -26.09 50.00 51.72
CA ASN A 23 -26.47 49.43 50.41
C ASN A 23 -25.54 48.40 49.75
N GLY A 24 -25.98 47.14 49.71
CA GLY A 24 -25.29 46.04 49.01
C GLY A 24 -25.86 45.67 47.64
N ILE A 25 -25.07 44.92 46.88
CA ILE A 25 -25.48 44.13 45.70
C ILE A 25 -24.85 42.74 45.86
N ASN A 26 -25.64 41.68 45.71
CA ASN A 26 -25.10 40.32 45.55
C ASN A 26 -24.65 40.12 44.10
N ASN A 27 -23.35 39.87 43.88
CA ASN A 27 -22.84 39.36 42.61
C ASN A 27 -22.37 37.91 42.77
N SER A 28 -23.31 36.97 42.62
CA SER A 28 -22.98 35.61 42.19
C SER A 28 -22.55 35.68 40.72
N HIS A 29 -21.26 35.51 40.44
CA HIS A 29 -20.79 35.42 39.06
C HIS A 29 -21.07 34.03 38.49
N ASP A 30 -22.29 33.85 37.98
CA ASP A 30 -22.63 32.74 37.11
C ASP A 30 -21.72 32.73 35.88
N ALA A 31 -21.18 31.55 35.55
CA ALA A 31 -20.52 31.36 34.26
C ALA A 31 -21.57 31.51 33.14
N PRO A 32 -21.29 32.28 32.07
CA PRO A 32 -22.29 32.61 31.06
C PRO A 32 -22.83 31.34 30.41
N THR A 33 -24.12 31.09 30.63
CA THR A 33 -24.77 29.87 30.15
C THR A 33 -24.95 29.97 28.64
N LYS A 34 -24.08 29.27 27.88
CA LYS A 34 -24.07 29.24 26.40
C LYS A 34 -25.49 29.27 25.83
N THR A 35 -25.74 30.24 24.96
CA THR A 35 -27.03 30.44 24.29
C THR A 35 -27.44 29.22 23.47
N GLU A 36 -28.72 29.11 23.12
CA GLU A 36 -29.15 28.04 22.22
C GLU A 36 -28.53 28.16 20.84
N GLU A 37 -28.23 29.38 20.36
CA GLU A 37 -27.45 29.58 19.13
C GLU A 37 -26.03 29.04 19.24
N GLU A 38 -25.32 29.28 20.35
CA GLU A 38 -23.96 28.74 20.54
C GLU A 38 -23.98 27.22 20.67
N LYS A 39 -24.97 26.65 21.37
CA LYS A 39 -25.22 25.21 21.41
C LYS A 39 -25.58 24.63 20.03
N GLN A 40 -26.29 25.38 19.18
CA GLN A 40 -26.56 24.99 17.80
C GLN A 40 -25.34 25.14 16.87
N LYS A 41 -24.48 26.14 17.10
CA LYS A 41 -23.20 26.33 16.39
C LYS A 41 -22.19 25.23 16.77
N GLU A 42 -22.10 24.83 18.04
CA GLU A 42 -21.35 23.64 18.45
C GLU A 42 -21.94 22.35 17.86
N LYS A 43 -23.27 22.19 17.84
CA LYS A 43 -23.96 21.09 17.13
C LYS A 43 -23.78 21.11 15.60
N LYS A 44 -23.19 22.14 15.00
CA LYS A 44 -22.87 22.23 13.56
C LYS A 44 -21.38 22.28 13.24
N LYS A 45 -20.50 21.86 14.16
CA LYS A 45 -19.13 21.48 13.82
C LYS A 45 -19.19 20.28 12.85
N LYS A 46 -18.81 20.44 11.57
CA LYS A 46 -18.85 19.36 10.55
C LYS A 46 -18.17 18.12 11.14
N LYS A 47 -18.89 16.99 11.25
CA LYS A 47 -18.27 15.73 11.67
C LYS A 47 -17.13 15.37 10.72
N LYS A 48 -16.11 14.70 11.27
CA LYS A 48 -14.93 14.30 10.52
C LYS A 48 -15.31 13.17 9.56
N THR A 49 -15.13 13.38 8.26
CA THR A 49 -15.27 12.31 7.26
C THR A 49 -14.23 11.24 7.55
N LEU A 50 -14.66 9.97 7.61
CA LEU A 50 -13.80 8.83 7.87
C LEU A 50 -13.14 8.35 6.56
N ILE A 51 -11.81 8.27 6.57
CA ILE A 51 -11.07 7.63 5.47
C ILE A 51 -11.18 6.11 5.62
N LEU A 52 -11.79 5.42 4.67
CA LEU A 52 -11.94 3.95 4.70
C LEU A 52 -11.13 3.29 3.58
N ASN A 53 -10.17 2.45 3.96
CA ASN A 53 -9.42 1.60 3.04
C ASN A 53 -9.70 0.12 3.33
N ALA A 54 -9.70 -0.73 2.30
CA ALA A 54 -9.68 -2.18 2.49
C ALA A 54 -8.25 -2.66 2.77
N PHE A 55 -8.02 -3.27 3.94
CA PHE A 55 -6.71 -3.75 4.36
C PHE A 55 -6.51 -5.22 3.99
N VAL A 56 -5.71 -5.44 2.97
CA VAL A 56 -5.54 -6.71 2.26
C VAL A 56 -4.06 -7.00 2.02
N GLU A 57 -3.75 -8.18 1.54
CA GLU A 57 -2.40 -8.60 1.14
C GLU A 57 -2.55 -9.60 -0.01
N MET A 58 -1.55 -9.75 -0.87
CA MET A 58 -1.61 -10.72 -1.97
C MET A 58 -1.31 -12.15 -1.50
N CYS A 59 -2.05 -12.61 -0.49
CA CYS A 59 -1.90 -13.91 0.16
C CYS A 59 -3.27 -14.46 0.62
N SER A 60 -3.25 -15.62 1.27
CA SER A 60 -4.35 -16.07 2.13
C SER A 60 -4.10 -15.67 3.59
N GLY A 61 -5.13 -15.71 4.44
CA GLY A 61 -4.96 -15.63 5.91
C GLY A 61 -4.27 -14.38 6.47
N HIS A 62 -4.27 -13.25 5.75
CA HIS A 62 -3.51 -12.01 6.03
C HIS A 62 -3.51 -11.57 7.52
N GLN A 63 -4.69 -11.49 8.14
CA GLN A 63 -4.86 -11.12 9.56
C GLN A 63 -5.69 -12.15 10.35
N SER A 64 -6.20 -13.18 9.68
CA SER A 64 -7.14 -14.16 10.24
C SER A 64 -6.75 -15.56 9.75
N PRO A 65 -5.72 -16.20 10.34
CA PRO A 65 -5.12 -17.43 9.84
C PRO A 65 -6.07 -18.63 9.96
N GLY A 66 -6.03 -19.53 8.97
CA GLY A 66 -6.91 -20.71 8.89
C GLY A 66 -8.31 -20.47 8.33
N LEU A 67 -8.81 -19.22 8.27
CA LEU A 67 -10.19 -18.92 7.86
C LEU A 67 -10.47 -19.18 6.36
N TRP A 68 -9.44 -19.41 5.54
CA TRP A 68 -9.58 -19.87 4.16
C TRP A 68 -10.33 -21.20 4.02
N ARG A 69 -10.44 -21.96 5.11
CA ARG A 69 -11.22 -23.21 5.22
C ARG A 69 -12.73 -22.98 5.32
N HIS A 70 -13.17 -21.75 5.61
CA HIS A 70 -14.58 -21.42 5.79
C HIS A 70 -15.33 -21.45 4.43
N PRO A 71 -16.50 -22.11 4.29
CA PRO A 71 -17.15 -22.33 2.99
C PRO A 71 -17.50 -21.07 2.16
N ARG A 72 -17.64 -19.90 2.80
CA ARG A 72 -17.85 -18.60 2.12
C ARG A 72 -16.55 -17.87 1.74
N ASP A 73 -15.38 -18.27 2.25
CA ASP A 73 -14.13 -17.55 2.00
C ASP A 73 -13.56 -17.80 0.60
N ARG A 74 -12.95 -16.78 0.02
CA ARG A 74 -12.33 -16.78 -1.32
C ARG A 74 -10.95 -16.12 -1.32
N SER A 75 -10.28 -15.93 -0.17
CA SER A 75 -8.92 -15.34 -0.13
C SER A 75 -7.90 -16.22 -0.87
N SER A 76 -8.08 -17.54 -0.86
CA SER A 76 -7.29 -18.50 -1.64
C SER A 76 -7.23 -18.19 -3.16
N ASN A 77 -8.19 -17.43 -3.70
CA ASN A 77 -8.20 -17.00 -5.10
C ASN A 77 -7.27 -15.81 -5.41
N PHE A 78 -6.44 -15.36 -4.46
CA PHE A 78 -5.49 -14.24 -4.61
C PHE A 78 -4.54 -14.37 -5.82
N ASN A 79 -4.33 -15.59 -6.33
CA ASN A 79 -3.55 -15.87 -7.54
C ASN A 79 -4.27 -15.55 -8.87
N THR A 80 -5.46 -14.93 -8.84
CA THR A 80 -6.31 -14.74 -10.02
C THR A 80 -6.76 -13.29 -10.22
N LEU A 81 -6.69 -12.76 -11.45
CA LEU A 81 -7.14 -11.39 -11.75
C LEU A 81 -8.64 -11.13 -11.45
N PRO A 82 -9.59 -12.09 -11.65
CA PRO A 82 -10.99 -11.90 -11.28
C PRO A 82 -11.22 -11.60 -9.79
N HIS A 83 -10.42 -12.18 -8.89
CA HIS A 83 -10.51 -11.91 -7.45
C HIS A 83 -10.29 -10.41 -7.15
N TRP A 84 -9.18 -9.86 -7.67
CA TRP A 84 -8.79 -8.47 -7.44
C TRP A 84 -9.68 -7.46 -8.16
N THR A 85 -10.07 -7.75 -9.40
CA THR A 85 -10.96 -6.87 -10.18
C THR A 85 -12.38 -6.82 -9.59
N ALA A 86 -12.93 -7.95 -9.15
CA ALA A 86 -14.22 -7.98 -8.45
C ALA A 86 -14.17 -7.25 -7.10
N LEU A 87 -13.09 -7.43 -6.32
CA LEU A 87 -12.89 -6.71 -5.06
C LEU A 87 -12.78 -5.20 -5.29
N ALA A 88 -12.00 -4.74 -6.27
CA ALA A 88 -11.90 -3.33 -6.61
C ALA A 88 -13.28 -2.74 -7.02
N GLN A 89 -14.06 -3.47 -7.82
CA GLN A 89 -15.42 -3.06 -8.16
C GLN A 89 -16.38 -3.04 -6.96
N LEU A 90 -16.24 -3.95 -5.98
CA LEU A 90 -17.02 -3.94 -4.74
C LEU A 90 -16.71 -2.69 -3.90
N LEU A 91 -15.43 -2.41 -3.71
CA LEU A 91 -14.96 -1.28 -2.91
C LEU A 91 -15.30 0.07 -3.57
N GLU A 92 -15.26 0.17 -4.89
CA GLU A 92 -15.70 1.37 -5.60
C GLU A 92 -17.22 1.60 -5.48
N ARG A 93 -18.06 0.55 -5.51
CA ARG A 93 -19.50 0.68 -5.19
C ARG A 93 -19.75 1.15 -3.76
N GLY A 94 -18.86 0.80 -2.83
CA GLY A 94 -18.86 1.32 -1.46
C GLY A 94 -18.32 2.75 -1.30
N ALA A 95 -17.79 3.36 -2.38
CA ALA A 95 -17.00 4.59 -2.31
C ALA A 95 -15.83 4.52 -1.29
N PHE A 96 -15.18 3.36 -1.12
CA PHE A 96 -13.94 3.27 -0.33
C PHE A 96 -12.89 4.23 -0.88
N HIS A 97 -12.04 4.79 -0.02
CA HIS A 97 -10.95 5.66 -0.47
C HIS A 97 -9.92 4.86 -1.28
N GLY A 98 -9.63 3.62 -0.87
CA GLY A 98 -8.75 2.73 -1.62
C GLY A 98 -8.63 1.30 -1.07
N LEU A 99 -7.74 0.53 -1.69
CA LEU A 99 -7.12 -0.65 -1.08
C LEU A 99 -5.81 -0.23 -0.43
N PHE A 100 -5.52 -0.78 0.74
CA PHE A 100 -4.19 -0.80 1.33
C PHE A 100 -3.68 -2.23 1.24
N ILE A 101 -2.72 -2.47 0.34
CA ILE A 101 -2.11 -3.78 0.09
C ILE A 101 -0.82 -3.86 0.93
N ALA A 102 -0.84 -4.71 1.96
CA ALA A 102 0.34 -5.13 2.71
C ALA A 102 1.25 -6.03 1.85
N ASP A 103 2.48 -6.22 2.31
CA ASP A 103 3.49 -7.08 1.69
C ASP A 103 4.56 -7.50 2.71
N VAL A 104 5.04 -8.73 2.61
CA VAL A 104 6.16 -9.27 3.37
C VAL A 104 7.09 -10.07 2.46
N LEU A 105 8.38 -9.71 2.46
CA LEU A 105 9.41 -10.32 1.61
C LEU A 105 10.07 -11.56 2.24
N GLY A 106 9.43 -12.16 3.24
CA GLY A 106 9.92 -13.32 3.98
C GLY A 106 8.79 -13.95 4.80
N GLY A 107 8.90 -15.25 5.07
CA GLY A 107 7.90 -15.98 5.86
C GLY A 107 8.11 -15.83 7.37
N TYR A 108 7.08 -16.18 8.14
CA TYR A 108 7.06 -16.11 9.60
C TYR A 108 7.73 -17.35 10.20
N ASP A 109 9.01 -17.23 10.55
CA ASP A 109 9.89 -18.36 10.91
C ASP A 109 10.50 -18.26 12.33
N ILE A 110 9.77 -17.61 13.26
CA ILE A 110 10.19 -17.40 14.66
C ILE A 110 9.52 -18.39 15.64
N TYR A 111 8.29 -18.83 15.36
CA TYR A 111 7.52 -19.68 16.28
C TYR A 111 7.92 -21.16 16.15
N GLN A 112 8.13 -21.83 17.28
CA GLN A 112 8.68 -23.20 17.36
C GLN A 112 10.07 -23.30 16.74
N GLY A 113 10.96 -22.37 17.13
CA GLY A 113 12.37 -22.34 16.73
C GLY A 113 12.67 -21.57 15.43
N PRO A 114 13.90 -21.02 15.30
CA PRO A 114 14.29 -20.19 14.17
C PRO A 114 14.34 -20.99 12.87
N GLY A 115 13.71 -20.45 11.81
CA GLY A 115 13.61 -21.10 10.50
C GLY A 115 12.36 -21.98 10.33
N ASN A 116 11.53 -22.16 11.37
CA ASN A 116 10.36 -23.02 11.28
C ASN A 116 9.16 -22.31 10.64
N LEU A 117 9.06 -22.40 9.30
CA LEU A 117 7.92 -21.91 8.53
C LEU A 117 6.65 -22.78 8.64
N SER A 118 6.73 -23.99 9.20
CA SER A 118 5.67 -25.01 9.12
C SER A 118 4.30 -24.53 9.65
N PRO A 119 4.22 -23.83 10.80
CA PRO A 119 2.95 -23.26 11.29
C PRO A 119 2.31 -22.27 10.31
N ALA A 120 3.11 -21.37 9.70
CA ALA A 120 2.63 -20.38 8.73
C ALA A 120 2.18 -21.03 7.42
N ILE A 121 2.98 -21.96 6.88
CA ILE A 121 2.67 -22.72 5.66
C ILE A 121 1.36 -23.49 5.79
N LYS A 122 1.18 -24.22 6.90
CA LYS A 122 0.02 -25.08 7.17
C LYS A 122 -1.28 -24.28 7.33
N SER A 123 -1.21 -23.17 8.07
CA SER A 123 -2.37 -22.31 8.36
C SER A 123 -2.74 -21.37 7.20
N GLY A 124 -1.82 -21.16 6.26
CA GLY A 124 -1.93 -20.14 5.21
C GLY A 124 -1.74 -18.72 5.75
N ALA A 125 -0.97 -18.54 6.83
CA ALA A 125 -0.75 -17.25 7.47
C ALA A 125 0.32 -16.43 6.72
N GLN A 126 -0.12 -15.51 5.87
CA GLN A 126 0.74 -14.73 4.96
C GLN A 126 1.65 -15.62 4.08
N TRP A 127 1.17 -16.83 3.75
CA TRP A 127 1.87 -17.80 2.92
C TRP A 127 0.90 -18.59 2.02
N PRO A 128 1.15 -18.74 0.71
CA PRO A 128 2.12 -17.97 -0.08
C PRO A 128 1.71 -16.50 -0.20
N VAL A 129 2.64 -15.63 -0.60
CA VAL A 129 2.40 -14.21 -0.89
C VAL A 129 3.00 -13.83 -2.26
N ASN A 130 2.31 -12.96 -3.01
CA ASN A 130 2.72 -12.46 -4.33
C ASN A 130 3.05 -10.95 -4.29
N GLU A 131 3.78 -10.47 -5.31
CA GLU A 131 4.19 -9.06 -5.42
C GLU A 131 2.99 -8.11 -5.65
N PRO A 132 2.79 -7.09 -4.79
CA PRO A 132 1.52 -6.35 -4.70
C PRO A 132 1.32 -5.28 -5.78
N LEU A 133 2.37 -4.72 -6.39
CA LEU A 133 2.24 -3.63 -7.35
C LEU A 133 1.69 -4.12 -8.71
N SER A 134 2.05 -5.34 -9.10
CA SER A 134 1.76 -5.89 -10.43
C SER A 134 0.26 -6.07 -10.73
N VAL A 135 -0.60 -6.19 -9.71
CA VAL A 135 -2.06 -6.34 -9.89
C VAL A 135 -2.81 -5.00 -9.98
N VAL A 136 -2.20 -3.90 -9.52
CA VAL A 136 -2.85 -2.58 -9.47
C VAL A 136 -3.35 -2.09 -10.84
N PRO A 137 -2.62 -2.21 -11.96
CA PRO A 137 -3.14 -1.80 -13.27
C PRO A 137 -4.42 -2.54 -13.70
N ALA A 138 -4.59 -3.81 -13.30
CA ALA A 138 -5.81 -4.56 -13.62
C ALA A 138 -7.02 -4.07 -12.82
N MET A 139 -6.85 -3.77 -11.53
CA MET A 139 -7.88 -3.14 -10.70
C MET A 139 -8.21 -1.72 -11.16
N ALA A 140 -7.19 -0.94 -11.53
CA ALA A 140 -7.35 0.42 -12.04
C ALA A 140 -8.07 0.47 -13.40
N ALA A 141 -7.99 -0.58 -14.22
CA ALA A 141 -8.72 -0.68 -15.48
C ALA A 141 -10.24 -0.94 -15.31
N VAL A 142 -10.69 -1.33 -14.12
CA VAL A 142 -12.11 -1.61 -13.80
C VAL A 142 -12.70 -0.66 -12.75
N THR A 143 -11.99 0.42 -12.42
CA THR A 143 -12.37 1.44 -11.42
C THR A 143 -11.98 2.83 -11.88
N SER A 144 -12.69 3.86 -11.42
CA SER A 144 -12.51 5.26 -11.85
C SER A 144 -11.86 6.15 -10.78
N SER A 145 -12.19 5.93 -9.50
CA SER A 145 -11.84 6.82 -8.38
C SER A 145 -11.12 6.09 -7.23
N LEU A 146 -11.38 4.79 -7.06
CA LEU A 146 -10.76 3.97 -6.01
C LEU A 146 -9.23 4.00 -6.10
N SER A 147 -8.55 4.22 -4.97
CA SER A 147 -7.10 4.33 -4.90
C SER A 147 -6.39 3.07 -4.40
N PHE A 148 -5.06 3.02 -4.57
CA PHE A 148 -4.25 1.83 -4.33
C PHE A 148 -2.99 2.21 -3.55
N GLY A 149 -3.01 2.06 -2.22
CA GLY A 149 -1.82 2.12 -1.37
C GLY A 149 -1.09 0.78 -1.39
N VAL A 150 0.15 0.76 -1.89
CA VAL A 150 0.94 -0.47 -2.07
C VAL A 150 2.13 -0.48 -1.13
N THR A 151 2.33 -1.54 -0.36
CA THR A 151 3.53 -1.73 0.48
C THR A 151 4.70 -2.20 -0.35
N ILE A 152 5.83 -1.49 -0.29
CA ILE A 152 7.10 -1.90 -0.93
C ILE A 152 8.27 -1.47 -0.03
N SER A 153 9.20 -2.38 0.23
CA SER A 153 10.34 -2.18 1.13
C SER A 153 11.50 -1.39 0.50
N THR A 154 12.03 -0.39 1.22
CA THR A 154 13.25 0.35 0.81
C THR A 154 14.54 -0.44 1.04
N SER A 155 14.49 -1.59 1.72
CA SER A 155 15.69 -2.27 2.22
C SER A 155 16.39 -3.18 1.20
N TYR A 156 15.76 -3.50 0.07
CA TYR A 156 16.23 -4.55 -0.84
C TYR A 156 16.15 -4.21 -2.35
N GLU A 157 15.21 -3.35 -2.79
CA GLU A 157 15.12 -2.88 -4.19
C GLU A 157 15.80 -1.52 -4.37
N GLN A 158 16.62 -1.33 -5.41
CA GLN A 158 17.33 -0.07 -5.67
C GLN A 158 16.37 1.10 -6.00
N PRO A 159 16.57 2.31 -5.44
CA PRO A 159 15.63 3.43 -5.53
C PRO A 159 15.36 3.90 -6.96
N TYR A 160 16.34 3.85 -7.85
CA TYR A 160 16.16 4.20 -9.26
C TYR A 160 15.20 3.27 -9.99
N HIS A 161 15.18 1.97 -9.63
CA HIS A 161 14.28 1.00 -10.24
C HIS A 161 12.85 1.15 -9.69
N LEU A 162 12.71 1.26 -8.36
CA LEU A 162 11.41 1.46 -7.73
C LEU A 162 10.75 2.78 -8.16
N ALA A 163 11.52 3.87 -8.28
CA ALA A 163 11.02 5.15 -8.78
C ALA A 163 10.39 5.04 -10.18
N ARG A 164 10.94 4.19 -11.07
CA ARG A 164 10.38 3.89 -12.40
C ARG A 164 9.09 3.05 -12.30
N ARG A 165 9.09 2.00 -11.47
CA ARG A 165 7.91 1.14 -11.24
C ARG A 165 6.72 1.96 -10.74
N LEU A 166 6.92 2.76 -9.70
CA LEU A 166 5.89 3.63 -9.12
C LEU A 166 5.42 4.72 -10.10
N SER A 167 6.33 5.36 -10.84
CA SER A 167 5.93 6.37 -11.86
C SER A 167 5.02 5.75 -12.94
N THR A 168 5.35 4.53 -13.38
CA THR A 168 4.56 3.81 -14.40
C THR A 168 3.15 3.53 -13.91
N VAL A 169 3.00 3.06 -12.67
CA VAL A 169 1.67 2.78 -12.09
C VAL A 169 0.92 4.07 -11.73
N ASP A 170 1.59 5.16 -11.33
CA ASP A 170 0.94 6.46 -11.14
C ASP A 170 0.37 7.02 -12.47
N HIS A 171 1.09 6.84 -13.59
CA HIS A 171 0.54 7.13 -14.93
C HIS A 171 -0.65 6.23 -15.28
N LEU A 172 -0.52 4.90 -15.16
CA LEU A 172 -1.57 3.94 -15.54
C LEU A 172 -2.84 4.05 -14.69
N THR A 173 -2.70 4.39 -13.41
CA THR A 173 -3.83 4.62 -12.49
C THR A 173 -4.47 6.00 -12.63
N GLN A 174 -3.88 6.89 -13.45
CA GLN A 174 -4.21 8.33 -13.55
C GLN A 174 -4.02 9.11 -12.23
N GLY A 175 -3.04 8.68 -11.43
CA GLY A 175 -2.70 9.31 -10.15
C GLY A 175 -3.42 8.71 -8.94
N ARG A 176 -3.87 7.46 -9.00
CA ARG A 176 -4.56 6.80 -7.87
C ARG A 176 -3.64 5.89 -7.04
N LEU A 177 -2.32 6.09 -7.16
CA LEU A 177 -1.30 5.29 -6.45
C LEU A 177 -0.88 5.95 -5.12
N GLY A 178 -0.70 5.13 -4.09
CA GLY A 178 0.05 5.45 -2.88
C GLY A 178 1.12 4.39 -2.62
N TRP A 179 2.15 4.74 -1.88
CA TRP A 179 3.23 3.85 -1.48
C TRP A 179 3.36 3.84 0.04
N ASN A 180 3.11 2.67 0.65
CA ASN A 180 3.43 2.42 2.05
C ASN A 180 4.92 2.06 2.18
N VAL A 181 5.69 3.02 2.70
CA VAL A 181 7.13 2.93 2.87
C VAL A 181 7.44 2.09 4.12
N VAL A 182 8.15 0.98 3.93
CA VAL A 182 8.55 0.08 5.02
C VAL A 182 10.04 -0.28 4.94
N THR A 183 10.64 -0.57 6.09
CA THR A 183 12.04 -1.02 6.21
C THR A 183 12.20 -2.54 6.39
N GLY A 184 11.09 -3.27 6.45
CA GLY A 184 11.04 -4.68 6.84
C GLY A 184 11.36 -4.92 8.33
N TYR A 185 11.00 -6.11 8.82
CA TYR A 185 11.29 -6.58 10.19
C TYR A 185 11.59 -8.09 10.27
N LEU A 186 11.15 -8.88 9.29
CA LEU A 186 11.46 -10.32 9.22
C LEU A 186 12.90 -10.54 8.70
N ASP A 187 13.72 -11.23 9.49
CA ASP A 187 15.09 -11.60 9.11
C ASP A 187 15.12 -12.65 7.98
N SER A 188 14.08 -13.46 7.84
CA SER A 188 13.89 -14.39 6.72
C SER A 188 13.94 -13.70 5.35
N ALA A 189 13.52 -12.42 5.26
CA ALA A 189 13.69 -11.62 4.05
C ALA A 189 15.16 -11.26 3.80
N ALA A 190 15.91 -10.89 4.85
CA ALA A 190 17.33 -10.53 4.74
C ALA A 190 18.18 -11.73 4.31
N ARG A 191 18.04 -12.90 4.97
CA ARG A 191 18.77 -14.12 4.60
C ARG A 191 18.68 -14.46 3.11
N ASN A 192 17.51 -14.24 2.49
CA ASN A 192 17.30 -14.47 1.06
C ASN A 192 17.80 -13.32 0.16
N LEU A 193 17.62 -12.05 0.57
CA LEU A 193 17.87 -10.88 -0.29
C LEU A 193 19.25 -10.24 -0.10
N THR A 194 19.98 -10.57 0.97
CA THR A 194 21.33 -10.09 1.27
C THR A 194 22.36 -11.22 1.37
N ASN A 195 22.22 -12.25 0.52
CA ASN A 195 23.17 -13.37 0.37
C ASN A 195 23.55 -14.04 1.70
N GLY A 196 22.54 -14.43 2.49
CA GLY A 196 22.71 -15.09 3.79
C GLY A 196 22.99 -14.15 4.97
N ALA A 197 23.25 -12.86 4.76
CA ALA A 197 23.44 -11.91 5.85
C ALA A 197 22.12 -11.62 6.61
N SER A 198 22.23 -11.42 7.93
CA SER A 198 21.13 -10.99 8.79
C SER A 198 20.67 -9.56 8.49
N GLN A 199 19.45 -9.23 8.91
CA GLN A 199 18.86 -7.91 8.70
C GLN A 199 19.67 -6.78 9.39
N PRO A 200 20.01 -5.67 8.68
CA PRO A 200 20.73 -4.54 9.28
C PRO A 200 19.99 -3.92 10.47
N ALA A 201 20.73 -3.30 11.39
CA ALA A 201 20.17 -2.71 12.61
C ALA A 201 19.04 -1.70 12.34
N HIS A 202 18.01 -1.70 13.17
CA HIS A 202 16.76 -0.95 12.96
C HIS A 202 16.98 0.53 12.58
N ASP A 203 17.79 1.27 13.36
CA ASP A 203 18.05 2.69 13.10
C ASP A 203 18.88 2.92 11.82
N GLU A 204 19.74 1.98 11.42
CA GLU A 204 20.44 2.05 10.13
C GLU A 204 19.49 1.80 8.95
N ARG A 205 18.50 0.90 9.08
CA ARG A 205 17.46 0.74 8.06
C ARG A 205 16.67 2.03 7.84
N TYR A 206 16.39 2.77 8.92
CA TYR A 206 15.75 4.09 8.82
C TYR A 206 16.67 5.17 8.24
N ALA A 207 17.96 5.17 8.57
CA ALA A 207 18.93 6.07 7.94
C ALA A 207 19.05 5.84 6.42
N MET A 208 19.09 4.57 5.99
CA MET A 208 19.07 4.19 4.58
C MET A 208 17.74 4.56 3.91
N CYS A 209 16.61 4.36 4.59
CA CYS A 209 15.27 4.75 4.11
C CYS A 209 15.14 6.27 3.91
N GLU A 210 15.68 7.08 4.82
CA GLU A 210 15.73 8.54 4.66
C GLU A 210 16.50 8.97 3.41
N GLU A 211 17.67 8.40 3.15
CA GLU A 211 18.43 8.68 1.93
C GLU A 211 17.70 8.18 0.66
N TYR A 212 17.04 7.02 0.76
CA TYR A 212 16.17 6.47 -0.29
C TYR A 212 15.09 7.46 -0.70
N MET A 213 14.38 8.06 0.27
CA MET A 213 13.37 9.10 0.00
C MET A 213 13.98 10.31 -0.71
N GLN A 214 15.18 10.73 -0.32
CA GLN A 214 15.89 11.82 -1.00
C GLN A 214 16.30 11.47 -2.44
N VAL A 215 16.65 10.21 -2.76
CA VAL A 215 16.87 9.77 -4.15
C VAL A 215 15.56 9.88 -4.94
N VAL A 216 14.48 9.23 -4.48
CA VAL A 216 13.25 9.13 -5.28
C VAL A 216 12.52 10.48 -5.40
N TYR A 217 12.55 11.34 -4.37
CA TYR A 217 12.03 12.70 -4.49
C TYR A 217 12.81 13.54 -5.51
N LYS A 218 14.14 13.42 -5.57
CA LYS A 218 14.93 14.10 -6.61
C LYS A 218 14.55 13.58 -8.01
N LEU A 219 14.34 12.27 -8.17
CA LEU A 219 13.92 11.67 -9.45
C LEU A 219 12.54 12.18 -9.90
N TRP A 220 11.50 12.07 -9.06
CA TRP A 220 10.13 12.43 -9.41
C TRP A 220 9.88 13.94 -9.55
N ASN A 221 10.60 14.77 -8.80
CA ASN A 221 10.30 16.20 -8.66
C ASN A 221 11.37 17.10 -9.29
N SER A 222 12.66 16.83 -9.06
CA SER A 222 13.77 17.70 -9.50
C SER A 222 14.22 17.44 -10.94
N SER A 223 14.15 16.19 -11.42
CA SER A 223 14.79 15.75 -12.68
C SER A 223 14.08 16.26 -13.94
N TRP A 224 12.76 16.43 -13.92
CA TRP A 224 11.96 16.90 -15.06
C TRP A 224 11.14 18.13 -14.69
N ARG A 225 11.27 19.22 -15.46
CA ARG A 225 10.44 20.42 -15.30
C ARG A 225 8.98 20.10 -15.66
N SER A 226 8.01 20.74 -14.99
CA SER A 226 6.58 20.43 -15.17
C SER A 226 6.04 20.65 -16.60
N ASP A 227 6.76 21.38 -17.45
CA ASP A 227 6.44 21.64 -18.86
C ASP A 227 7.47 21.03 -19.84
N ALA A 228 8.30 20.06 -19.39
CA ALA A 228 9.37 19.47 -20.19
C ALA A 228 8.88 18.72 -21.45
N VAL A 229 7.76 18.01 -21.35
CA VAL A 229 7.11 17.36 -22.49
C VAL A 229 6.37 18.42 -23.31
N ARG A 230 6.75 18.59 -24.58
CA ARG A 230 6.25 19.64 -25.48
C ARG A 230 5.25 19.12 -26.50
N LEU A 231 5.47 17.91 -27.03
CA LEU A 231 4.73 17.35 -28.17
C LEU A 231 4.69 18.28 -29.40
N ASP A 232 5.75 19.08 -29.60
CA ASP A 232 5.88 20.00 -30.73
C ASP A 232 6.12 19.21 -32.03
N ARG A 233 5.04 19.01 -32.77
CA ARG A 233 5.03 18.25 -34.04
C ARG A 233 5.66 19.01 -35.21
N GLU A 234 5.77 20.33 -35.12
CA GLU A 234 6.32 21.17 -36.19
C GLU A 234 7.86 21.13 -36.14
N ARG A 235 8.43 21.21 -34.92
CA ARG A 235 9.87 21.16 -34.68
C ARG A 235 10.41 19.74 -34.40
N GLY A 236 9.52 18.76 -34.28
CA GLY A 236 9.88 17.37 -33.97
C GLY A 236 10.28 17.13 -32.50
N ILE A 237 9.93 18.02 -31.58
CA ILE A 237 10.37 18.00 -30.18
C ILE A 237 9.29 17.36 -29.29
N TYR A 238 9.45 16.08 -28.96
CA TYR A 238 8.59 15.40 -27.97
C TYR A 238 8.82 15.97 -26.56
N THR A 239 10.09 16.07 -26.14
CA THR A 239 10.55 16.65 -24.86
C THR A 239 11.65 17.66 -25.14
N ASP A 240 11.61 18.81 -24.47
CA ASP A 240 12.67 19.82 -24.49
C ASP A 240 13.87 19.33 -23.63
N PRO A 241 15.05 19.05 -24.23
CA PRO A 241 16.17 18.46 -23.50
C PRO A 241 16.74 19.38 -22.43
N ASN A 242 16.52 20.70 -22.53
CA ASN A 242 16.96 21.67 -21.52
C ASN A 242 16.12 21.59 -20.23
N LEU A 243 14.99 20.88 -20.27
CA LEU A 243 14.02 20.75 -19.18
C LEU A 243 14.05 19.37 -18.51
N VAL A 244 15.05 18.56 -18.84
CA VAL A 244 15.39 17.30 -18.17
C VAL A 244 16.83 17.40 -17.68
N ARG A 245 17.11 16.91 -16.46
CA ARG A 245 18.45 16.96 -15.86
C ARG A 245 18.71 15.77 -14.95
N GLU A 246 19.99 15.41 -14.88
CA GLU A 246 20.55 14.56 -13.82
C GLU A 246 20.20 15.12 -12.44
N ILE A 247 20.06 14.22 -11.46
CA ILE A 247 19.83 14.55 -10.05
C ILE A 247 21.12 14.62 -9.24
N ARG A 248 22.22 14.06 -9.76
CA ARG A 248 23.57 14.02 -9.15
C ARG A 248 23.52 13.73 -7.64
N HIS A 249 22.87 12.63 -7.26
CA HIS A 249 22.82 12.21 -5.86
C HIS A 249 24.06 11.38 -5.55
N GLU A 250 24.85 11.85 -4.57
CA GLU A 250 25.91 11.10 -3.90
C GLU A 250 25.61 11.18 -2.39
N GLY A 251 25.59 10.02 -1.72
CA GLY A 251 25.20 9.86 -0.31
C GLY A 251 25.99 8.75 0.39
N LYS A 252 25.58 8.34 1.60
CA LYS A 252 26.23 7.22 2.32
C LYS A 252 25.88 5.86 1.69
N PHE A 253 24.63 5.70 1.24
CA PHE A 253 24.05 4.43 0.82
C PHE A 253 23.85 4.35 -0.70
N PHE A 254 23.64 5.48 -1.38
CA PHE A 254 23.29 5.53 -2.81
C PHE A 254 24.09 6.59 -3.60
N THR A 255 24.58 6.18 -4.77
CA THR A 255 25.09 7.08 -5.81
C THR A 255 24.23 6.91 -7.06
N VAL A 256 23.48 7.95 -7.43
CA VAL A 256 22.50 7.94 -8.53
C VAL A 256 22.62 9.24 -9.34
N PRO A 257 23.23 9.21 -10.53
CA PRO A 257 23.30 10.38 -11.41
C PRO A 257 21.93 10.82 -11.93
N GLY A 258 21.07 9.87 -12.33
CA GLY A 258 19.86 10.16 -13.12
C GLY A 258 20.17 10.37 -14.60
N PRO A 259 19.34 11.10 -15.38
CA PRO A 259 18.03 11.64 -15.01
C PRO A 259 17.00 10.54 -14.67
N HIS A 260 15.81 10.91 -14.20
CA HIS A 260 14.70 9.97 -14.09
C HIS A 260 14.22 9.52 -15.48
N PHE A 261 13.82 8.25 -15.62
CA PHE A 261 13.43 7.67 -16.91
C PHE A 261 11.98 7.94 -17.30
N CYS A 262 11.13 8.40 -16.37
CA CYS A 262 9.72 8.70 -16.64
C CYS A 262 9.46 10.21 -16.66
N GLN A 263 8.68 10.67 -17.64
CA GLN A 263 8.07 12.01 -17.59
C GLN A 263 7.18 12.17 -16.35
N PRO A 264 6.97 13.41 -15.85
CA PRO A 264 6.12 13.68 -14.68
C PRO A 264 4.75 12.98 -14.77
N SER A 265 4.41 12.21 -13.74
CA SER A 265 3.12 11.52 -13.59
C SER A 265 2.08 12.43 -12.92
N PRO A 266 0.78 12.08 -12.91
CA PRO A 266 -0.28 12.95 -12.42
C PRO A 266 -0.08 13.44 -10.97
N GLN A 267 0.56 12.65 -10.10
CA GLN A 267 0.93 13.06 -8.74
C GLN A 267 2.41 13.44 -8.57
N ARG A 268 3.27 13.13 -9.55
CA ARG A 268 4.74 12.98 -9.47
C ARG A 268 5.22 12.00 -8.40
N THR A 269 5.01 12.38 -7.14
CA THR A 269 5.26 11.57 -5.95
C THR A 269 3.93 10.92 -5.57
N PRO A 270 3.81 9.58 -5.53
CA PRO A 270 2.61 8.89 -5.03
C PRO A 270 2.24 9.37 -3.62
N VAL A 271 1.03 9.10 -3.13
CA VAL A 271 0.67 9.39 -1.73
C VAL A 271 1.61 8.59 -0.81
N ILE A 272 2.35 9.28 0.04
CA ILE A 272 3.31 8.63 0.94
C ILE A 272 2.57 8.13 2.19
N MET A 273 2.57 6.81 2.37
CA MET A 273 1.99 6.12 3.52
C MET A 273 3.12 5.48 4.35
N GLN A 274 2.92 5.26 5.65
CA GLN A 274 3.91 4.63 6.52
C GLN A 274 3.27 3.94 7.74
N ALA A 275 3.93 2.95 8.34
CA ALA A 275 3.38 2.13 9.44
C ALA A 275 4.30 1.94 10.67
N GLY A 276 5.39 2.71 10.78
CA GLY A 276 6.47 2.52 11.76
C GLY A 276 6.27 3.31 13.05
N THR A 277 5.97 2.62 14.15
CA THR A 277 5.65 3.21 15.47
C THR A 277 6.85 3.45 16.38
N SER A 278 8.04 2.97 16.02
CA SER A 278 9.30 3.19 16.75
C SER A 278 9.77 4.66 16.70
N ARG A 279 10.74 5.07 17.53
CA ARG A 279 11.23 6.47 17.56
C ARG A 279 11.66 6.97 16.18
N ALA A 280 12.53 6.23 15.49
CA ALA A 280 12.95 6.55 14.13
C ALA A 280 11.78 6.47 13.12
N GLY A 281 10.84 5.52 13.32
CA GLY A 281 9.61 5.42 12.55
C GLY A 281 8.73 6.67 12.65
N LYS A 282 8.53 7.22 13.85
CA LYS A 282 7.78 8.46 14.09
C LYS A 282 8.48 9.70 13.54
N GLU A 283 9.80 9.78 13.68
CA GLU A 283 10.62 10.87 13.12
C GLU A 283 10.55 10.88 11.58
N PHE A 284 10.62 9.71 10.95
CA PHE A 284 10.38 9.54 9.52
C PHE A 284 8.94 9.88 9.11
N ALA A 285 7.95 9.39 9.85
CA ALA A 285 6.53 9.59 9.53
C ALA A 285 6.12 11.07 9.62
N ALA A 286 6.52 11.77 10.68
CA ALA A 286 6.30 13.21 10.82
C ALA A 286 6.85 14.00 9.62
N LYS A 287 8.01 13.59 9.09
CA LYS A 287 8.68 14.24 7.96
C LYS A 287 8.05 13.93 6.60
N HIS A 288 7.69 12.67 6.35
CA HIS A 288 7.35 12.17 5.00
C HIS A 288 5.91 11.67 4.83
N ALA A 289 5.21 11.27 5.89
CA ALA A 289 3.91 10.63 5.72
C ALA A 289 2.78 11.65 5.44
N GLU A 290 1.91 11.30 4.51
CA GLU A 290 0.60 11.93 4.26
C GLU A 290 -0.52 11.09 4.88
N ALA A 291 -0.33 9.77 4.93
CA ALA A 291 -1.15 8.85 5.72
C ALA A 291 -0.28 7.92 6.59
N ILE A 292 -0.75 7.57 7.79
CA ILE A 292 -0.07 6.66 8.71
C ILE A 292 -1.01 5.52 9.09
N PHE A 293 -0.55 4.28 8.95
CA PHE A 293 -1.23 3.10 9.43
C PHE A 293 -0.82 2.80 10.89
N VAL A 294 -1.79 2.61 11.77
CA VAL A 294 -1.54 2.20 13.17
C VAL A 294 -2.30 0.91 13.50
N SER A 295 -1.58 -0.08 14.03
CA SER A 295 -2.13 -1.37 14.45
C SER A 295 -1.98 -1.51 15.97
N GLN A 296 -3.07 -1.29 16.71
CA GLN A 296 -3.14 -1.37 18.17
C GLN A 296 -4.53 -1.90 18.60
N HIS A 297 -4.63 -2.34 19.85
CA HIS A 297 -5.85 -2.93 20.42
C HIS A 297 -6.88 -1.91 20.91
N SER A 298 -6.51 -0.63 21.12
CA SER A 298 -7.39 0.39 21.70
C SER A 298 -7.06 1.83 21.27
N PRO A 299 -8.04 2.76 21.32
CA PRO A 299 -7.79 4.14 20.90
C PRO A 299 -6.85 4.89 21.86
N LYS A 300 -6.94 4.58 23.17
CA LYS A 300 -6.03 5.13 24.19
C LYS A 300 -4.57 4.73 23.95
N ALA A 301 -4.32 3.55 23.35
CA ALA A 301 -2.97 3.11 22.99
C ALA A 301 -2.38 3.87 21.77
N VAL A 302 -3.20 4.34 20.82
CA VAL A 302 -2.70 5.15 19.69
C VAL A 302 -2.56 6.64 20.01
N ALA A 303 -3.44 7.19 20.86
CA ALA A 303 -3.56 8.63 21.11
C ALA A 303 -2.22 9.34 21.40
N GLY A 304 -1.42 8.79 22.32
CA GLY A 304 -0.11 9.36 22.68
C GLY A 304 0.90 9.34 21.54
N SER A 305 0.90 8.29 20.71
CA SER A 305 1.79 8.20 19.54
C SER A 305 1.32 9.09 18.39
N ILE A 306 0.01 9.27 18.20
CA ILE A 306 -0.57 10.18 17.21
C ILE A 306 -0.23 11.63 17.57
N LYS A 307 -0.31 11.98 18.86
CA LYS A 307 0.12 13.28 19.38
C LYS A 307 1.61 13.54 19.12
N ASP A 308 2.48 12.63 19.55
CA ASP A 308 3.95 12.69 19.39
C ASP A 308 4.38 12.85 17.90
N ILE A 309 3.71 12.17 16.97
CA ILE A 309 3.95 12.35 15.52
C ILE A 309 3.48 13.74 15.03
N ARG A 310 2.32 14.22 15.49
CA ARG A 310 1.77 15.52 15.11
C ARG A 310 2.61 16.69 15.63
N GLU A 311 3.08 16.62 16.88
CA GLU A 311 4.01 17.60 17.46
C GLU A 311 5.36 17.63 16.72
N ARG A 312 5.88 16.47 16.28
CA ARG A 312 7.07 16.40 15.43
C ARG A 312 6.84 16.98 14.03
N ALA A 313 5.65 16.82 13.45
CA ALA A 313 5.33 17.40 12.14
C ALA A 313 5.31 18.93 12.21
N GLU A 314 4.70 19.48 13.27
CA GLU A 314 4.71 20.92 13.56
C GLU A 314 6.15 21.46 13.72
N ALA A 315 6.99 20.76 14.50
CA ALA A 315 8.40 21.11 14.69
C ALA A 315 9.25 21.03 13.40
N LEU A 316 8.79 20.29 12.37
CA LEU A 316 9.38 20.23 11.03
C LEU A 316 8.78 21.26 10.05
N GLY A 317 7.87 22.12 10.51
CA GLY A 317 7.19 23.12 9.69
C GLY A 317 6.14 22.55 8.75
N ARG A 318 5.50 21.43 9.13
CA ARG A 318 4.34 20.84 8.44
C ARG A 318 3.05 21.07 9.22
N ASP A 319 1.92 21.12 8.51
CA ASP A 319 0.60 21.09 9.15
C ASP A 319 0.35 19.70 9.78
N PRO A 320 0.09 19.58 11.10
CA PRO A 320 -0.28 18.30 11.73
C PRO A 320 -1.59 17.69 11.19
N GLY A 321 -2.46 18.52 10.61
CA GLY A 321 -3.66 18.10 9.88
C GLY A 321 -3.40 17.51 8.49
N SER A 322 -2.20 17.69 7.93
CA SER A 322 -1.77 17.06 6.67
C SER A 322 -1.51 15.55 6.80
N ILE A 323 -1.39 15.04 8.03
CA ILE A 323 -1.09 13.64 8.32
C ILE A 323 -2.37 12.91 8.78
N LYS A 324 -2.90 12.05 7.92
CA LYS A 324 -4.11 11.26 8.19
C LYS A 324 -3.75 9.94 8.88
N VAL A 325 -4.26 9.67 10.08
CA VAL A 325 -3.96 8.40 10.78
C VAL A 325 -5.10 7.42 10.62
N LEU A 326 -4.80 6.22 10.12
CA LEU A 326 -5.75 5.15 9.83
C LEU A 326 -5.50 3.96 10.76
N ALA A 327 -6.46 3.63 11.61
CA ALA A 327 -6.34 2.49 12.52
C ALA A 327 -6.72 1.17 11.83
N LYS A 328 -6.02 0.08 12.15
CA LYS A 328 -6.48 -1.28 11.81
C LYS A 328 -7.79 -1.56 12.54
N PHE A 329 -8.81 -2.03 11.82
CA PHE A 329 -10.10 -2.38 12.40
C PHE A 329 -10.71 -3.59 11.67
N CYS A 330 -11.13 -4.62 12.41
CA CYS A 330 -11.77 -5.83 11.88
C CYS A 330 -13.25 -5.88 12.32
N PRO A 331 -14.20 -5.49 11.47
CA PRO A 331 -15.62 -5.58 11.79
C PRO A 331 -16.16 -7.00 11.53
N VAL A 332 -16.91 -7.54 12.49
CA VAL A 332 -17.79 -8.71 12.27
C VAL A 332 -19.22 -8.24 12.48
N LEU A 333 -19.89 -7.98 11.36
CA LEU A 333 -21.21 -7.37 11.29
C LEU A 333 -22.32 -8.43 11.24
N GLY A 334 -23.45 -8.11 11.87
CA GLY A 334 -24.74 -8.79 11.70
C GLY A 334 -25.87 -7.77 11.76
N ARG A 335 -27.08 -8.15 11.34
CA ARG A 335 -28.27 -7.29 11.42
C ARG A 335 -28.82 -7.20 12.85
N THR A 336 -28.48 -8.17 13.70
CA THR A 336 -28.66 -8.14 15.16
C THR A 336 -27.34 -8.51 15.85
N GLN A 337 -27.24 -8.26 17.16
CA GLN A 337 -26.05 -8.65 17.93
C GLN A 337 -25.88 -10.17 17.96
N GLU A 338 -26.97 -10.93 18.04
CA GLU A 338 -26.97 -12.39 18.06
C GLU A 338 -26.45 -12.96 16.73
N GLU A 339 -26.80 -12.33 15.59
CA GLU A 339 -26.24 -12.70 14.28
C GLU A 339 -24.74 -12.40 14.21
N ALA A 340 -24.31 -11.22 14.68
CA ALA A 340 -22.90 -10.85 14.70
C ALA A 340 -22.06 -11.80 15.59
N ASP A 341 -22.55 -12.14 16.77
CA ASP A 341 -21.89 -13.06 17.69
C ASP A 341 -21.90 -14.50 17.16
N ALA A 342 -22.97 -14.91 16.45
CA ALA A 342 -23.03 -16.20 15.77
C ALA A 342 -22.00 -16.28 14.63
N ARG A 343 -21.89 -15.23 13.80
CA ARG A 343 -20.86 -15.10 12.77
C ARG A 343 -19.45 -15.10 13.37
N TYR A 344 -19.21 -14.42 14.50
CA TYR A 344 -17.91 -14.46 15.15
C TYR A 344 -17.54 -15.87 15.67
N ARG A 345 -18.48 -16.57 16.32
CA ARG A 345 -18.28 -17.96 16.75
C ARG A 345 -18.03 -18.91 15.57
N ASP A 346 -18.78 -18.74 14.49
CA ASP A 346 -18.60 -19.46 13.22
C ASP A 346 -17.19 -19.23 12.65
N TYR A 347 -16.71 -17.99 12.59
CA TYR A 347 -15.38 -17.67 12.06
C TYR A 347 -14.25 -18.19 12.96
N ALA A 348 -14.41 -18.07 14.28
CA ALA A 348 -13.41 -18.52 15.26
C ALA A 348 -13.17 -20.03 15.22
N GLN A 349 -14.16 -20.85 14.84
CA GLN A 349 -13.98 -22.30 14.70
C GLN A 349 -13.04 -22.67 13.53
N TYR A 350 -12.93 -21.81 12.51
CA TYR A 350 -11.99 -21.95 11.39
C TYR A 350 -10.65 -21.25 11.65
N GLY A 351 -10.44 -20.64 12.82
CA GLY A 351 -9.14 -20.13 13.25
C GLY A 351 -8.08 -21.23 13.31
N ASP A 352 -6.84 -20.90 12.95
CA ASP A 352 -5.68 -21.76 13.20
C ASP A 352 -4.74 -21.11 14.24
N ALA A 353 -4.66 -21.71 15.42
CA ALA A 353 -3.91 -21.19 16.56
C ALA A 353 -2.39 -21.21 16.32
N GLU A 354 -1.88 -22.19 15.57
CA GLU A 354 -0.46 -22.30 15.24
C GLU A 354 -0.05 -21.16 14.29
N GLY A 355 -0.90 -20.87 13.29
CA GLY A 355 -0.76 -19.70 12.43
C GLY A 355 -0.85 -18.38 13.18
N ALA A 356 -1.76 -18.27 14.16
CA ALA A 356 -1.87 -17.09 15.01
C ALA A 356 -0.60 -16.83 15.84
N LEU A 357 0.01 -17.89 16.40
CA LEU A 357 1.27 -17.79 17.13
C LEU A 357 2.47 -17.55 16.21
N ALA A 358 2.46 -18.07 14.97
CA ALA A 358 3.46 -17.75 13.96
C ALA A 358 3.46 -16.26 13.59
N LEU A 359 2.27 -15.69 13.32
CA LEU A 359 2.10 -14.27 13.06
C LEU A 359 2.56 -13.44 14.27
N PHE A 360 2.13 -13.80 15.49
CA PHE A 360 2.57 -13.14 16.72
C PHE A 360 4.11 -13.15 16.85
N GLY A 361 4.75 -14.28 16.58
CA GLY A 361 6.21 -14.40 16.65
C GLY A 361 6.92 -13.46 15.68
N GLY A 362 6.51 -13.43 14.41
CA GLY A 362 7.07 -12.50 13.42
C GLY A 362 6.79 -11.02 13.73
N TRP A 363 5.60 -10.69 14.25
CA TRP A 363 5.22 -9.31 14.61
C TRP A 363 5.93 -8.78 15.87
N THR A 364 6.36 -9.64 16.78
CA THR A 364 6.90 -9.24 18.10
C THR A 364 8.35 -9.64 18.36
N GLY A 365 8.90 -10.57 17.56
CA GLY A 365 10.21 -11.18 17.78
C GLY A 365 10.22 -12.29 18.85
N VAL A 366 9.05 -12.75 19.32
CA VAL A 366 8.91 -13.66 20.46
C VAL A 366 8.48 -15.06 20.03
N ASP A 367 9.32 -16.07 20.27
CA ASP A 367 8.88 -17.46 20.12
C ASP A 367 7.97 -17.86 21.29
N MET A 368 6.67 -17.97 21.01
CA MET A 368 5.68 -18.41 21.98
C MET A 368 5.79 -19.90 22.37
N ALA A 369 6.61 -20.70 21.69
CA ALA A 369 6.85 -22.10 22.05
C ALA A 369 7.66 -22.25 23.35
N LEU A 370 8.31 -21.18 23.81
CA LEU A 370 9.06 -21.13 25.07
C LEU A 370 8.16 -21.07 26.32
N TYR A 371 6.84 -20.90 26.15
CA TYR A 371 5.87 -20.76 27.25
C TYR A 371 4.84 -21.91 27.26
N GLY A 372 4.37 -22.28 28.45
CA GLY A 372 3.33 -23.30 28.63
C GLY A 372 1.96 -22.88 28.10
N ASP A 373 1.14 -23.87 27.71
CA ASP A 373 -0.20 -23.64 27.15
C ASP A 373 -1.15 -22.94 28.13
N ASP A 374 -1.02 -23.28 29.41
CA ASP A 374 -1.77 -22.72 30.55
C ASP A 374 -0.97 -21.71 31.38
N GLU A 375 0.26 -21.38 30.97
CA GLU A 375 1.11 -20.40 31.63
C GLU A 375 0.52 -18.99 31.51
N GLU A 376 0.58 -18.22 32.59
CA GLU A 376 0.03 -16.86 32.63
C GLU A 376 1.03 -15.84 32.06
N LEU A 377 0.73 -15.33 30.88
CA LEU A 377 1.53 -14.36 30.13
C LEU A 377 1.64 -12.96 30.79
N ARG A 378 1.04 -12.78 31.97
CA ARG A 378 1.23 -11.61 32.84
C ARG A 378 2.55 -11.64 33.60
N TYR A 379 3.08 -12.83 33.90
CA TYR A 379 4.24 -13.00 34.80
C TYR A 379 5.54 -13.41 34.08
N VAL A 380 5.49 -13.57 32.76
CA VAL A 380 6.67 -13.93 31.93
C VAL A 380 7.66 -12.78 31.82
N GLU A 381 8.95 -13.10 31.69
CA GLU A 381 10.01 -12.08 31.67
C GLU A 381 9.95 -11.13 30.46
N SER A 382 9.36 -11.55 29.34
CA SER A 382 9.31 -10.74 28.11
C SER A 382 8.51 -9.45 28.28
N ASN A 383 9.21 -8.31 28.26
CA ASN A 383 8.61 -6.97 28.27
C ASN A 383 7.62 -6.76 27.12
N ALA A 384 7.85 -7.38 25.96
CA ALA A 384 6.97 -7.27 24.79
C ALA A 384 5.63 -7.98 25.03
N ILE A 385 5.66 -9.20 25.59
CA ILE A 385 4.44 -9.91 25.99
C ILE A 385 3.71 -9.11 27.07
N ARG A 386 4.38 -8.78 28.19
CA ARG A 386 3.76 -8.07 29.31
C ARG A 386 3.09 -6.77 28.88
N SER A 387 3.76 -5.94 28.07
CA SER A 387 3.19 -4.69 27.54
C SER A 387 1.93 -4.91 26.69
N TYR A 388 1.89 -5.98 25.90
CA TYR A 388 0.73 -6.32 25.07
C TYR A 388 -0.44 -6.86 25.88
N ILE A 389 -0.17 -7.82 26.78
CA ILE A 389 -1.18 -8.43 27.67
C ILE A 389 -1.74 -7.39 28.65
N GLU A 390 -0.92 -6.48 29.17
CA GLU A 390 -1.38 -5.34 29.95
C GLU A 390 -2.34 -4.41 29.20
N GLY A 391 -2.14 -4.22 27.89
CA GLY A 391 -3.07 -3.49 27.05
C GLY A 391 -4.41 -4.21 26.94
N LEU A 392 -4.36 -5.51 26.63
CA LEU A 392 -5.54 -6.37 26.53
C LEU A 392 -6.34 -6.45 27.83
N LEU A 393 -5.71 -6.60 28.99
CA LEU A 393 -6.38 -6.59 30.30
C LEU A 393 -7.18 -5.30 30.56
N LYS A 394 -6.71 -4.16 30.05
CA LYS A 394 -7.35 -2.84 30.22
C LYS A 394 -8.54 -2.64 29.27
N THR A 395 -8.74 -3.53 28.28
CA THR A 395 -9.75 -3.37 27.21
C THR A 395 -10.62 -4.60 26.95
N ALA A 396 -10.21 -5.76 27.45
CA ALA A 396 -10.93 -7.02 27.41
C ALA A 396 -10.72 -7.81 28.73
N PRO A 397 -11.03 -7.21 29.90
CA PRO A 397 -10.72 -7.79 31.22
C PRO A 397 -11.41 -9.13 31.47
N ASP A 398 -12.61 -9.34 30.91
CA ASP A 398 -13.43 -10.52 31.15
C ASP A 398 -13.02 -11.74 30.30
N VAL A 399 -12.15 -11.56 29.30
CA VAL A 399 -11.67 -12.65 28.44
C VAL A 399 -10.99 -13.71 29.29
N ASN A 400 -11.54 -14.92 29.29
CA ASN A 400 -11.07 -16.06 30.07
C ASN A 400 -10.94 -15.73 31.58
N GLY A 401 -11.83 -14.90 32.12
CA GLY A 401 -11.79 -14.45 33.52
C GLY A 401 -10.55 -13.60 33.85
N GLY A 402 -9.99 -12.92 32.85
CA GLY A 402 -8.74 -12.16 32.97
C GLY A 402 -7.47 -13.00 32.95
N LYS A 403 -7.55 -14.32 32.79
CA LYS A 403 -6.38 -15.20 32.65
C LYS A 403 -5.90 -15.24 31.19
N TRP A 404 -4.75 -14.64 30.92
CA TRP A 404 -4.17 -14.63 29.58
C TRP A 404 -3.06 -15.68 29.46
N THR A 405 -3.37 -16.80 28.80
CA THR A 405 -2.38 -17.83 28.47
C THR A 405 -2.02 -17.81 26.99
N LYS A 406 -1.02 -18.61 26.57
CA LYS A 406 -0.67 -18.82 25.16
C LYS A 406 -1.89 -19.23 24.32
N LYS A 407 -2.76 -20.09 24.87
CA LYS A 407 -4.03 -20.50 24.25
C LYS A 407 -5.02 -19.34 24.12
N THR A 408 -5.22 -18.54 25.18
CA THR A 408 -6.08 -17.35 25.16
C THR A 408 -5.61 -16.33 24.13
N LEU A 409 -4.30 -16.09 24.07
CA LEU A 409 -3.66 -15.19 23.11
C LEU A 409 -3.90 -15.64 21.67
N ALA A 410 -3.66 -16.92 21.36
CA ALA A 410 -3.93 -17.47 20.03
C ALA A 410 -5.41 -17.36 19.64
N GLN A 411 -6.33 -17.72 20.57
CA GLN A 411 -7.78 -17.62 20.36
C GLN A 411 -8.29 -16.19 20.16
N HIS A 412 -7.58 -15.18 20.69
CA HIS A 412 -7.88 -13.77 20.45
C HIS A 412 -7.36 -13.28 19.08
N ILE A 413 -6.25 -13.85 18.59
CA ILE A 413 -5.59 -13.42 17.35
C ILE A 413 -6.20 -14.05 16.09
N VAL A 414 -6.80 -15.24 16.16
CA VAL A 414 -7.31 -15.97 14.97
C VAL A 414 -8.35 -15.22 14.12
N VAL A 415 -9.09 -14.24 14.69
CA VAL A 415 -10.04 -13.40 13.95
C VAL A 415 -9.63 -11.93 14.08
N GLY A 416 -8.98 -11.40 13.05
CA GLY A 416 -8.56 -10.00 12.96
C GLY A 416 -7.16 -9.68 13.50
N GLY A 417 -6.42 -10.63 14.09
CA GLY A 417 -4.99 -10.49 14.39
C GLY A 417 -4.65 -9.48 15.50
N LEU A 418 -3.40 -8.98 15.52
CA LEU A 418 -3.00 -7.90 16.44
C LEU A 418 -3.68 -6.56 16.06
N GLY A 419 -4.83 -6.24 16.63
CA GLY A 419 -5.59 -5.01 16.33
C GLY A 419 -6.97 -4.98 16.99
N ALA A 420 -7.78 -3.98 16.65
CA ALA A 420 -9.17 -3.92 17.10
C ALA A 420 -10.06 -4.83 16.26
N THR A 421 -10.76 -5.78 16.91
CA THR A 421 -11.85 -6.56 16.32
C THR A 421 -13.15 -6.17 17.03
N CYS A 422 -14.20 -5.80 16.26
CA CYS A 422 -15.47 -5.34 16.80
C CYS A 422 -16.63 -6.19 16.26
N VAL A 423 -17.42 -6.78 17.15
CA VAL A 423 -18.51 -7.70 16.82
C VAL A 423 -19.85 -7.04 17.18
N GLY A 424 -20.75 -6.83 16.20
CA GLY A 424 -22.05 -6.24 16.48
C GLY A 424 -22.85 -5.79 15.26
N THR A 425 -23.87 -4.97 15.54
CA THR A 425 -24.68 -4.30 14.51
C THR A 425 -23.93 -3.11 13.90
N PRO A 426 -24.38 -2.56 12.75
CA PRO A 426 -23.78 -1.39 12.13
C PRO A 426 -23.70 -0.19 13.07
N GLU A 427 -24.71 0.01 13.92
CA GLU A 427 -24.78 1.11 14.88
C GLU A 427 -23.66 0.97 15.92
N LYS A 428 -23.51 -0.21 16.53
CA LYS A 428 -22.48 -0.48 17.54
C LYS A 428 -21.07 -0.40 16.96
N VAL A 429 -20.88 -0.85 15.72
CA VAL A 429 -19.59 -0.73 15.01
C VAL A 429 -19.29 0.74 14.69
N ALA A 430 -20.29 1.51 14.26
CA ALA A 430 -20.15 2.96 14.05
C ALA A 430 -19.90 3.73 15.36
N ASP A 431 -20.51 3.32 16.48
CA ASP A 431 -20.26 3.90 17.81
C ASP A 431 -18.80 3.72 18.22
N GLU A 432 -18.23 2.53 18.07
CA GLU A 432 -16.81 2.28 18.33
C GLU A 432 -15.91 3.07 17.35
N MET A 433 -16.28 3.19 16.07
CA MET A 433 -15.53 4.02 15.12
C MET A 433 -15.54 5.52 15.49
N GLU A 434 -16.68 6.07 15.94
CA GLU A 434 -16.74 7.44 16.47
C GLU A 434 -15.91 7.57 17.75
N ARG A 435 -15.95 6.57 18.64
CA ARG A 435 -15.11 6.52 19.85
C ARG A 435 -13.62 6.48 19.51
N TRP A 436 -13.19 5.76 18.48
CA TRP A 436 -11.79 5.75 18.04
C TRP A 436 -11.32 7.11 17.52
N VAL A 437 -12.19 7.85 16.81
CA VAL A 437 -11.89 9.23 16.42
C VAL A 437 -11.81 10.15 17.64
N ALA A 438 -12.73 10.02 18.60
CA ALA A 438 -12.81 10.88 19.79
C ALA A 438 -11.69 10.64 20.81
N GLU A 439 -11.42 9.38 21.18
CA GLU A 439 -10.37 9.02 22.16
C GLU A 439 -8.97 8.90 21.51
N GLY A 440 -8.89 8.43 20.27
CA GLY A 440 -7.62 8.14 19.58
C GLY A 440 -7.13 9.26 18.68
N GLY A 441 -7.99 10.16 18.23
CA GLY A 441 -7.63 11.24 17.31
C GLY A 441 -7.36 10.81 15.86
N VAL A 442 -7.81 9.61 15.47
CA VAL A 442 -7.64 9.06 14.12
C VAL A 442 -8.45 9.81 13.06
N ASP A 443 -8.15 9.56 11.79
CA ASP A 443 -8.79 10.13 10.60
C ASP A 443 -9.60 9.09 9.82
N GLY A 444 -9.48 7.81 10.17
CA GLY A 444 -10.14 6.72 9.47
C GLY A 444 -9.60 5.35 9.84
N PHE A 445 -9.87 4.37 8.99
CA PHE A 445 -9.63 2.96 9.26
C PHE A 445 -9.14 2.17 8.02
N ASN A 446 -8.14 1.33 8.27
CA ASN A 446 -7.71 0.24 7.40
C ASN A 446 -8.53 -1.01 7.82
N ILE A 447 -9.60 -1.31 7.07
CA ILE A 447 -10.57 -2.37 7.36
C ILE A 447 -9.96 -3.74 7.04
N ALA A 448 -9.57 -4.48 8.08
CA ALA A 448 -9.13 -5.86 7.96
C ALA A 448 -10.32 -6.80 7.73
N TYR A 449 -10.09 -7.93 7.06
CA TYR A 449 -11.12 -8.94 6.80
C TYR A 449 -11.03 -10.14 7.75
N ALA A 450 -12.20 -10.65 8.16
CA ALA A 450 -12.33 -12.00 8.69
C ALA A 450 -12.47 -12.99 7.53
N LEU A 451 -13.46 -12.76 6.65
CA LEU A 451 -13.66 -13.49 5.39
C LEU A 451 -13.57 -12.56 4.18
N MET A 452 -13.03 -13.07 3.07
CA MET A 452 -12.89 -12.38 1.79
C MET A 452 -13.83 -12.99 0.74
N PRO A 453 -14.64 -12.23 -0.01
CA PRO A 453 -14.88 -10.78 0.10
C PRO A 453 -15.86 -10.40 1.21
N GLY A 454 -16.51 -11.36 1.87
CA GLY A 454 -17.69 -11.16 2.72
C GLY A 454 -17.62 -10.02 3.74
N THR A 455 -16.46 -9.77 4.37
CA THR A 455 -16.31 -8.65 5.32
C THR A 455 -16.51 -7.29 4.63
N PHE A 456 -16.05 -7.16 3.38
CA PHE A 456 -16.25 -5.94 2.59
C PHE A 456 -17.67 -5.85 2.03
N GLU A 457 -18.32 -6.98 1.74
CA GLU A 457 -19.74 -7.01 1.36
C GLU A 457 -20.62 -6.52 2.52
N ASP A 458 -20.44 -7.07 3.73
CA ASP A 458 -21.12 -6.61 4.95
C ASP A 458 -20.86 -5.11 5.23
N VAL A 459 -19.63 -4.62 5.05
CA VAL A 459 -19.30 -3.20 5.27
C VAL A 459 -19.97 -2.28 4.23
N VAL A 460 -20.07 -2.70 2.97
CA VAL A 460 -20.76 -1.94 1.91
C VAL A 460 -22.29 -1.96 2.09
N GLU A 461 -22.87 -3.10 2.47
CA GLU A 461 -24.32 -3.25 2.59
C GLU A 461 -24.91 -2.75 3.93
N LEU A 462 -24.14 -2.82 5.02
CA LEU A 462 -24.65 -2.58 6.37
C LEU A 462 -24.00 -1.36 7.04
N LEU A 463 -22.67 -1.25 7.02
CA LEU A 463 -21.94 -0.22 7.78
C LEU A 463 -21.88 1.14 7.07
N ILE A 464 -21.55 1.18 5.78
CA ILE A 464 -21.45 2.43 5.01
C ILE A 464 -22.78 3.23 5.00
N PRO A 465 -23.97 2.62 4.86
CA PRO A 465 -25.25 3.31 5.02
C PRO A 465 -25.44 3.97 6.40
N GLU A 466 -25.02 3.30 7.48
CA GLU A 466 -25.08 3.84 8.85
C GLU A 466 -24.09 4.99 9.05
N LEU A 467 -22.87 4.88 8.52
CA LEU A 467 -21.88 5.96 8.56
C LEU A 467 -22.34 7.20 7.77
N ARG A 468 -22.99 7.01 6.60
CA ARG A 468 -23.63 8.11 5.85
C ARG A 468 -24.77 8.73 6.64
N ARG A 469 -25.69 7.93 7.21
CA ARG A 469 -26.79 8.41 8.08
C ARG A 469 -26.30 9.25 9.26
N ARG A 470 -25.11 8.94 9.80
CA ARG A 470 -24.46 9.69 10.89
C ARG A 470 -23.67 10.94 10.44
N GLY A 471 -23.52 11.17 9.14
CA GLY A 471 -22.67 12.23 8.59
C GLY A 471 -21.16 11.98 8.78
N LEU A 472 -20.75 10.72 8.87
CA LEU A 472 -19.36 10.28 9.07
C LEU A 472 -18.65 9.86 7.78
N PHE A 473 -19.40 9.60 6.71
CA PHE A 473 -18.84 9.17 5.42
C PHE A 473 -19.47 9.96 4.29
N TRP A 474 -18.76 10.04 3.16
CA TRP A 474 -19.25 10.77 1.99
C TRP A 474 -20.37 9.99 1.28
N GLU A 475 -21.21 10.70 0.52
CA GLU A 475 -22.19 10.06 -0.37
C GLU A 475 -21.48 9.45 -1.58
N ASP A 476 -20.54 10.17 -2.18
CA ASP A 476 -19.67 9.72 -3.28
C ASP A 476 -18.30 10.39 -3.17
N TYR A 477 -17.33 9.97 -3.98
CA TYR A 477 -15.96 10.52 -4.00
C TYR A 477 -15.95 12.04 -4.11
N CYS A 478 -15.17 12.70 -3.25
CA CYS A 478 -15.07 14.17 -3.25
C CYS A 478 -14.53 14.74 -4.59
N VAL A 479 -13.66 13.98 -5.28
CA VAL A 479 -13.16 14.30 -6.61
C VAL A 479 -13.27 13.03 -7.49
N PRO A 480 -14.42 12.78 -8.14
CA PRO A 480 -14.60 11.61 -8.99
C PRO A 480 -13.61 11.61 -10.16
N GLY A 481 -12.89 10.50 -10.36
CA GLY A 481 -11.77 10.43 -11.32
C GLY A 481 -10.54 11.28 -10.95
N GLY A 482 -10.49 11.84 -9.74
CA GLY A 482 -9.34 12.56 -9.19
C GLY A 482 -8.20 11.66 -8.73
N THR A 483 -7.06 12.26 -8.39
CA THR A 483 -5.93 11.53 -7.81
C THR A 483 -6.25 11.05 -6.38
N TYR A 484 -5.46 10.11 -5.88
CA TYR A 484 -5.55 9.67 -4.48
C TYR A 484 -5.35 10.87 -3.54
N ARG A 485 -4.35 11.72 -3.82
CA ARG A 485 -4.10 12.94 -3.03
C ARG A 485 -5.23 13.97 -3.08
N GLU A 486 -5.94 14.11 -4.20
CA GLU A 486 -7.12 14.99 -4.31
C GLU A 486 -8.27 14.49 -3.42
N ASN A 487 -8.55 13.19 -3.42
CA ASN A 487 -9.61 12.60 -2.60
C ASN A 487 -9.24 12.53 -1.11
N LEU A 488 -8.00 12.16 -0.76
CA LEU A 488 -7.49 12.08 0.62
C LEU A 488 -7.53 13.43 1.36
N ASN A 489 -7.55 14.54 0.62
CA ASN A 489 -7.59 15.90 1.16
C ASN A 489 -8.93 16.63 0.93
N GLU A 490 -9.97 15.96 0.43
CA GLU A 490 -11.24 16.57 0.00
C GLU A 490 -11.04 17.81 -0.91
N LYS A 491 -10.04 17.79 -1.81
CA LYS A 491 -9.56 19.00 -2.50
C LYS A 491 -9.10 18.76 -3.94
N ALA A 492 -9.97 19.11 -4.90
CA ALA A 492 -9.62 19.17 -6.31
C ALA A 492 -8.43 20.10 -6.57
N GLY A 493 -7.57 19.73 -7.53
CA GLY A 493 -6.33 20.41 -7.86
C GLY A 493 -5.13 20.03 -6.99
N GLN A 494 -5.31 19.38 -5.83
CA GLN A 494 -4.24 18.98 -4.92
C GLN A 494 -3.54 17.68 -5.35
N LYS A 495 -3.06 17.62 -6.60
CA LYS A 495 -2.48 16.41 -7.20
C LYS A 495 -1.05 16.13 -6.71
N GLU A 496 -0.23 17.17 -6.63
CA GLU A 496 1.14 17.12 -6.10
C GLU A 496 1.15 17.27 -4.56
N PRO A 497 2.22 16.84 -3.85
CA PRO A 497 2.36 16.99 -2.40
C PRO A 497 2.12 18.42 -1.89
N LEU A 498 1.62 18.53 -0.65
CA LEU A 498 1.36 19.81 0.01
C LEU A 498 2.64 20.64 0.17
N HIS A 499 2.52 21.97 0.17
CA HIS A 499 3.63 22.92 0.03
C HIS A 499 4.75 22.83 1.10
N ASP A 500 4.38 22.33 2.27
CA ASP A 500 5.18 22.10 3.46
C ASP A 500 5.96 20.77 3.40
N HIS A 501 5.43 19.79 2.67
CA HIS A 501 6.03 18.47 2.48
C HIS A 501 7.41 18.57 1.79
N PRO A 502 8.43 17.79 2.22
CA PRO A 502 9.79 17.88 1.67
C PRO A 502 9.87 17.68 0.15
N ALA A 503 9.02 16.81 -0.43
CA ALA A 503 9.00 16.58 -1.87
C ALA A 503 8.49 17.79 -2.68
N ALA A 504 7.55 18.59 -2.15
CA ALA A 504 6.98 19.73 -2.86
C ALA A 504 8.03 20.82 -3.14
N LYS A 505 8.97 21.00 -2.21
CA LYS A 505 10.11 21.92 -2.27
C LYS A 505 11.12 21.52 -3.37
N MET A 506 11.04 20.31 -3.91
CA MET A 506 11.90 19.80 -4.98
C MET A 506 11.27 19.89 -6.38
N ILE A 507 9.99 20.26 -6.52
CA ILE A 507 9.30 20.26 -7.81
C ILE A 507 9.85 21.35 -8.74
N TRP A 508 10.51 20.94 -9.82
CA TRP A 508 10.99 21.88 -10.82
C TRP A 508 9.82 22.40 -11.67
N ARG A 509 9.43 23.65 -11.41
CA ARG A 509 8.36 24.36 -12.13
C ARG A 509 8.96 25.30 -13.18
N PRO A 510 8.23 25.63 -14.27
CA PRO A 510 8.57 26.79 -15.08
C PRO A 510 8.47 28.06 -14.22
N GLU A 511 9.27 29.07 -14.57
CA GLU A 511 9.16 30.40 -13.98
C GLU A 511 7.76 30.97 -14.24
N ARG A 512 7.12 31.49 -13.19
CA ARG A 512 5.88 32.27 -13.36
C ARG A 512 6.25 33.56 -14.09
N LYS A 513 5.83 33.68 -15.36
CA LYS A 513 5.73 34.99 -16.00
C LYS A 513 4.80 35.85 -15.16
N THR A 514 5.37 36.76 -14.38
CA THR A 514 4.61 37.85 -13.77
C THR A 514 3.98 38.65 -14.92
N GLY A 515 2.66 38.77 -14.89
CA GLY A 515 1.88 39.43 -15.94
C GLY A 515 2.07 40.95 -15.90
N GLY A 516 3.27 41.41 -16.26
CA GLY A 516 3.64 42.81 -16.34
C GLY A 516 2.93 43.50 -17.49
N PHE A 517 1.64 43.78 -17.32
CA PHE A 517 0.94 44.83 -18.06
C PHE A 517 1.53 46.18 -17.64
N ALA A 518 2.67 46.54 -18.24
CA ALA A 518 3.19 47.89 -18.25
C ALA A 518 2.23 48.77 -19.07
N LEU A 519 1.12 49.18 -18.47
CA LEU A 519 0.30 50.26 -18.99
C LEU A 519 1.15 51.54 -19.03
N ASN A 520 1.08 52.26 -20.14
CA ASN A 520 1.90 53.45 -20.37
C ASN A 520 1.60 54.52 -19.30
N GLY A 521 2.61 54.84 -18.49
CA GLY A 521 2.58 55.90 -17.48
C GLY A 521 3.82 56.77 -17.60
N VAL A 522 3.71 57.87 -18.34
CA VAL A 522 4.72 58.94 -18.34
C VAL A 522 4.58 59.75 -17.03
N ASN A 523 5.66 60.42 -16.61
CA ASN A 523 5.92 61.08 -15.31
C ASN A 523 6.58 60.12 -14.29
N GLY A 524 7.86 60.26 -13.92
CA GLY A 524 8.87 61.25 -14.29
C GLY A 524 9.17 62.25 -13.16
N TRP A 525 10.13 61.90 -12.30
CA TRP A 525 10.77 62.81 -11.33
C TRP A 525 12.24 62.40 -11.13
N ARG A 526 13.08 63.31 -10.63
CA ARG A 526 14.53 63.10 -10.41
C ARG A 526 14.89 63.24 -8.93
N GLY A 527 16.02 62.66 -8.55
CA GLY A 527 16.63 62.79 -7.22
C GLY A 527 16.47 61.52 -6.37
N GLN A 528 17.43 61.16 -5.50
CA GLN A 528 18.75 61.76 -5.29
C GLN A 528 19.68 60.68 -4.71
N VAL A 529 20.96 60.67 -5.10
CA VAL A 529 21.97 59.79 -4.47
C VAL A 529 22.63 60.59 -3.37
N GLU A 530 22.41 60.20 -2.10
CA GLU A 530 23.21 60.70 -0.97
C GLU A 530 23.96 59.57 -0.28
N THR A 531 25.26 59.81 -0.07
CA THR A 531 26.18 58.93 0.63
C THR A 531 26.29 59.30 2.10
N ARG A 532 26.26 58.31 3.01
CA ARG A 532 26.80 58.49 4.37
C ARG A 532 27.82 57.41 4.73
N ARG A 533 29.09 57.84 4.70
CA ARG A 533 30.20 57.35 5.56
C ARG A 533 30.01 57.92 6.98
N ALA A 534 30.64 57.43 8.05
CA ALA A 534 31.38 56.18 8.33
C ALA A 534 31.61 56.10 9.87
N GLU A 535 32.65 55.36 10.30
CA GLU A 535 33.22 55.27 11.66
C GLU A 535 32.46 54.34 12.65
N SER A 536 33.11 53.64 13.59
CA SER A 536 34.49 53.76 14.10
C SER A 536 35.18 52.40 14.44
N TRP A 537 36.40 52.21 13.91
CA TRP A 537 37.60 51.56 14.51
C TRP A 537 37.60 50.14 15.14
N GLY A 538 38.62 49.32 14.80
CA GLY A 538 38.86 47.98 15.40
C GLY A 538 40.05 47.19 14.80
N SER A 539 41.28 47.67 14.98
CA SER A 539 42.48 47.25 14.22
C SER A 539 43.18 45.92 14.62
N ARG A 540 43.73 45.17 13.63
CA ARG A 540 45.15 44.73 13.60
C ARG A 540 45.62 44.06 12.28
N LEU A 541 46.83 44.46 11.81
CA LEU A 541 47.90 43.74 11.05
C LEU A 541 47.51 42.65 10.02
N PHE A 542 47.93 42.69 8.75
CA PHE A 542 49.34 42.72 8.28
C PHE A 542 49.53 43.41 6.89
N ARG A 543 50.78 43.82 6.56
CA ARG A 543 51.28 44.11 5.19
C ARG A 543 52.05 42.87 4.69
N ARG A 544 52.41 42.59 3.43
CA ARG A 544 52.63 43.28 2.13
C ARG A 544 52.47 42.14 1.05
N LYS A 545 52.50 42.27 -0.28
CA LYS A 545 53.15 43.22 -1.22
C LYS A 545 52.47 43.05 -2.61
N ASP A 546 52.66 44.01 -3.50
CA ASP A 546 51.95 44.14 -4.77
C ASP A 546 52.55 43.33 -5.93
N ARG A 547 51.70 42.89 -6.87
CA ARG A 547 51.88 43.13 -8.32
C ARG A 547 50.61 42.81 -9.11
N ALA A 548 50.32 43.64 -10.11
CA ALA A 548 49.22 43.47 -11.05
C ALA A 548 49.76 43.16 -12.46
N MET A 549 48.93 42.53 -13.30
CA MET A 549 48.98 42.68 -14.75
C MET A 549 47.60 42.37 -15.36
N GLU A 550 47.27 43.07 -16.44
CA GLU A 550 45.93 43.09 -17.04
C GLU A 550 45.80 42.06 -18.18
N ILE A 551 44.57 41.73 -18.57
CA ILE A 551 44.27 40.85 -19.72
C ILE A 551 43.31 41.56 -20.68
N PRO A 552 43.73 41.86 -21.92
CA PRO A 552 42.84 42.22 -23.01
C PRO A 552 42.73 41.11 -24.08
N SER A 553 41.49 40.80 -24.46
CA SER A 553 41.10 40.16 -25.74
C SER A 553 40.88 41.27 -26.81
N PRO A 554 40.59 41.03 -28.12
CA PRO A 554 40.40 39.77 -28.86
C PRO A 554 41.10 39.74 -30.25
N VAL A 555 40.75 38.76 -31.12
CA VAL A 555 40.41 38.86 -32.59
C VAL A 555 40.49 37.46 -33.26
N ALA A 556 39.90 37.27 -34.45
CA ALA A 556 39.53 35.98 -35.06
C ALA A 556 39.94 35.81 -36.56
N ARG A 557 39.40 34.76 -37.24
CA ARG A 557 39.56 34.29 -38.66
C ARG A 557 40.61 33.16 -38.84
N GLN A 558 40.52 32.20 -39.79
CA GLN A 558 39.48 31.85 -40.80
C GLN A 558 39.55 30.34 -41.22
N HIS A 559 38.67 29.89 -42.13
CA HIS A 559 38.51 28.48 -42.58
C HIS A 559 39.53 27.97 -43.62
N VAL A 560 39.75 26.65 -43.65
CA VAL A 560 39.86 25.78 -44.86
C VAL A 560 39.26 24.38 -44.52
N ALA A 561 38.76 23.61 -45.49
CA ALA A 561 38.28 22.23 -45.31
C ALA A 561 38.52 21.33 -46.55
N VAL A 562 38.90 20.04 -46.35
CA VAL A 562 38.97 18.97 -47.39
C VAL A 562 38.68 17.59 -46.74
N VAL A 563 38.06 16.66 -47.49
CA VAL A 563 37.55 15.32 -47.09
C VAL A 563 37.42 14.45 -48.39
N PRO A 564 37.42 13.09 -48.43
CA PRO A 564 37.99 12.01 -47.60
C PRO A 564 38.92 11.02 -48.37
N ALA A 565 39.43 10.00 -47.67
CA ALA A 565 40.00 8.77 -48.24
C ALA A 565 39.38 7.52 -47.53
N SER A 566 39.24 6.36 -48.20
CA SER A 566 38.45 5.21 -47.67
C SER A 566 38.85 3.79 -48.17
N ALA A 567 38.92 2.77 -47.28
CA ALA A 567 38.87 1.33 -47.62
C ALA A 567 38.77 0.36 -46.41
N GLN A 568 37.90 -0.65 -46.55
CA GLN A 568 37.94 -2.04 -46.02
C GLN A 568 37.93 -2.97 -47.28
N PRO A 569 38.05 -4.34 -47.28
CA PRO A 569 37.56 -5.32 -46.28
C PRO A 569 38.32 -6.70 -46.17
N THR A 570 37.66 -7.73 -45.61
CA THR A 570 37.85 -9.22 -45.80
C THR A 570 39.13 -9.93 -45.26
N SER A 571 39.15 -11.23 -44.87
CA SER A 571 38.09 -12.24 -44.58
C SER A 571 38.59 -13.58 -43.96
N LYS A 572 37.73 -14.24 -43.14
CA LYS A 572 37.49 -15.72 -42.96
C LYS A 572 38.57 -16.73 -42.48
N THR A 573 38.13 -17.64 -41.58
CA THR A 573 38.52 -19.08 -41.34
C THR A 573 39.97 -19.46 -40.95
N GLY A 574 40.27 -20.53 -40.18
CA GLY A 574 39.42 -21.41 -39.33
C GLY A 574 40.01 -22.80 -38.95
N ILE A 575 39.95 -23.18 -37.66
CA ILE A 575 39.91 -24.56 -37.07
C ILE A 575 41.18 -25.48 -37.07
N ASN A 576 41.57 -25.95 -35.85
CA ASN A 576 42.37 -27.16 -35.46
C ASN A 576 43.86 -27.32 -35.89
N ALA A 577 44.71 -28.17 -35.26
CA ALA A 577 44.87 -28.63 -33.85
C ALA A 577 46.13 -29.53 -33.70
N HIS A 578 46.84 -29.51 -32.55
CA HIS A 578 47.99 -30.38 -32.17
C HIS A 578 49.25 -30.27 -33.11
N ASP A 579 50.50 -30.62 -32.81
CA ASP A 579 51.32 -31.09 -31.65
C ASP A 579 52.84 -30.92 -32.06
N LYS A 580 53.94 -31.12 -31.31
CA LYS A 580 54.32 -31.49 -29.92
C LYS A 580 55.82 -31.18 -29.69
N LEU A 581 56.24 -30.74 -28.49
CA LEU A 581 57.63 -30.82 -27.92
C LEU A 581 58.74 -30.00 -28.64
N GLN A 582 59.88 -29.58 -28.08
CA GLN A 582 60.44 -29.40 -26.71
C GLN A 582 61.45 -28.21 -26.82
N ARG A 583 61.84 -27.40 -25.82
CA ARG A 583 62.30 -27.74 -24.46
C ARG A 583 62.44 -26.49 -23.55
N ASP A 584 62.53 -26.77 -22.24
CA ASP A 584 63.23 -26.04 -21.16
C ASP A 584 62.48 -25.27 -20.05
N ALA A 585 63.14 -25.25 -18.88
CA ALA A 585 62.86 -24.59 -17.60
C ALA A 585 61.54 -24.90 -16.85
N ARG A 586 61.67 -25.55 -15.68
CA ARG A 586 60.63 -25.76 -14.63
C ARG A 586 61.32 -26.12 -13.30
N PRO A 587 60.72 -25.91 -12.11
CA PRO A 587 59.55 -26.68 -11.69
C PRO A 587 58.46 -25.91 -10.89
N ARG A 588 57.39 -26.63 -10.52
CA ARG A 588 56.37 -26.28 -9.52
C ARG A 588 56.59 -27.10 -8.26
N LEU A 589 55.97 -26.73 -7.14
CA LEU A 589 55.23 -27.70 -6.29
C LEU A 589 54.24 -27.03 -5.32
N ARG A 590 53.37 -27.86 -4.71
CA ARG A 590 52.47 -27.58 -3.57
C ARG A 590 52.93 -28.44 -2.38
N VAL A 591 52.42 -28.17 -1.17
CA VAL A 591 51.73 -29.10 -0.23
C VAL A 591 51.65 -28.47 1.17
N CYS A 592 50.84 -29.04 2.07
CA CYS A 592 50.46 -28.49 3.39
C CYS A 592 51.51 -28.67 4.50
N ARG A 593 51.40 -27.83 5.56
CA ARG A 593 51.68 -28.02 7.02
C ARG A 593 52.72 -29.08 7.46
N PRO A 594 53.59 -28.81 8.49
CA PRO A 594 53.09 -28.49 9.85
C PRO A 594 54.02 -27.69 10.83
N PHE A 595 53.57 -27.62 12.10
CA PHE A 595 54.29 -27.45 13.39
C PHE A 595 54.78 -26.08 13.93
N GLU A 596 55.03 -26.09 15.24
CA GLU A 596 55.37 -25.03 16.24
C GLU A 596 56.90 -24.73 16.26
N GLU A 597 57.54 -23.89 17.10
CA GLU A 597 57.13 -22.98 18.21
C GLU A 597 57.90 -21.60 18.07
N VAL A 598 58.58 -20.87 18.98
CA VAL A 598 58.98 -20.88 20.44
C VAL A 598 59.05 -19.40 20.93
N ASP A 599 58.78 -19.11 22.22
CA ASP A 599 59.11 -17.90 23.03
C ASP A 599 58.73 -16.47 22.55
N GLN A 600 58.07 -15.58 23.33
CA GLN A 600 58.20 -15.08 24.73
C GLN A 600 59.20 -13.92 24.94
N HIS A 601 58.68 -12.71 25.24
CA HIS A 601 59.04 -11.82 26.37
C HIS A 601 58.34 -10.43 26.23
N THR A 602 57.89 -9.69 27.26
CA THR A 602 57.44 -9.96 28.66
C THR A 602 56.63 -8.73 29.19
N ARG A 603 55.97 -8.88 30.36
CA ARG A 603 55.40 -7.83 31.26
C ARG A 603 54.00 -7.27 30.92
N LYS A 604 53.12 -6.93 31.89
CA LYS A 604 52.81 -7.46 33.25
C LYS A 604 51.56 -6.73 33.82
N SER A 605 50.91 -7.30 34.86
CA SER A 605 49.92 -6.67 35.78
C SER A 605 48.55 -6.25 35.18
N THR A 606 47.40 -6.30 35.89
CA THR A 606 47.09 -6.67 37.30
C THR A 606 45.64 -7.21 37.44
N GLU A 607 45.27 -7.80 38.59
CA GLU A 607 43.93 -8.39 38.84
C GLU A 607 42.83 -7.38 39.22
N LYS A 608 41.55 -7.83 39.18
CA LYS A 608 40.61 -7.69 40.30
C LYS A 608 39.41 -8.66 40.32
N ASP A 609 39.69 -9.85 40.85
CA ASP A 609 38.91 -10.78 41.68
C ASP A 609 37.42 -10.47 42.06
N LYS A 610 36.62 -11.57 42.13
CA LYS A 610 35.51 -11.94 43.06
C LYS A 610 34.17 -12.37 42.41
N ARG A 611 33.42 -13.39 42.91
CA ARG A 611 33.70 -14.67 43.63
C ARG A 611 32.37 -15.44 43.90
N VAL A 612 32.44 -16.69 44.41
CA VAL A 612 31.34 -17.57 44.91
C VAL A 612 30.52 -18.23 43.77
N ASP A 613 30.63 -19.54 43.47
CA ASP A 613 30.30 -20.80 44.21
C ASP A 613 28.76 -21.08 44.26
N TYR A 614 28.21 -22.31 44.26
CA TYR A 614 28.73 -23.64 44.65
C TYR A 614 28.01 -24.85 43.97
N HIS A 615 28.67 -26.01 44.01
CA HIS A 615 28.15 -27.40 44.08
C HIS A 615 27.66 -28.23 42.86
N GLN A 616 28.13 -29.49 42.93
CA GLN A 616 27.83 -30.71 42.17
C GLN A 616 26.36 -31.17 42.34
N VAL A 617 25.80 -32.16 41.61
CA VAL A 617 26.09 -33.63 41.67
C VAL A 617 25.58 -34.34 40.40
N GLY A 618 26.26 -35.42 39.95
CA GLY A 618 25.58 -36.56 39.31
C GLY A 618 25.97 -36.92 37.86
N HIS A 619 26.92 -37.85 37.71
CA HIS A 619 27.10 -38.69 36.51
C HIS A 619 26.93 -40.17 36.91
N PRO A 620 26.43 -41.06 36.03
CA PRO A 620 27.41 -41.85 35.27
C PRO A 620 27.03 -42.20 33.81
N HIS A 621 28.07 -42.61 33.09
CA HIS A 621 28.18 -43.06 31.70
C HIS A 621 27.15 -44.09 31.18
N LEU A 622 26.98 -44.12 29.85
CA LEU A 622 27.01 -45.38 29.08
C LEU A 622 27.61 -45.18 27.66
N LYS A 623 27.91 -46.28 26.96
CA LYS A 623 28.81 -46.32 25.78
C LYS A 623 28.06 -46.27 24.43
N PRO A 624 28.70 -45.80 23.34
CA PRO A 624 28.16 -45.93 21.98
C PRO A 624 28.14 -47.40 21.51
N ARG A 625 27.27 -47.71 20.55
CA ARG A 625 27.28 -48.97 19.77
C ARG A 625 27.30 -48.68 18.27
N GLU A 626 28.04 -49.49 17.54
CA GLU A 626 28.06 -49.52 16.09
C GLU A 626 26.78 -50.15 15.53
N CYS A 627 26.43 -49.81 14.29
CA CYS A 627 25.69 -50.71 13.40
C CYS A 627 26.17 -50.52 11.95
N ARG A 628 26.30 -51.61 11.19
CA ARG A 628 26.84 -51.58 9.82
C ARG A 628 25.74 -51.62 8.76
N ARG A 629 26.09 -51.07 7.60
CA ARG A 629 25.43 -51.11 6.29
C ARG A 629 24.44 -52.27 6.04
N ALA A 630 23.35 -51.92 5.36
CA ALA A 630 22.93 -52.61 4.15
C ALA A 630 22.87 -51.58 2.99
N SER A 631 22.93 -52.05 1.76
CA SER A 631 22.67 -51.32 0.50
C SER A 631 21.16 -51.32 0.19
N GLU A 632 20.59 -50.76 -0.89
CA GLU A 632 21.09 -50.47 -2.24
C GLU A 632 20.31 -49.31 -2.91
N ASP A 633 20.82 -48.82 -4.05
CA ASP A 633 20.18 -48.12 -5.17
C ASP A 633 19.03 -47.10 -4.97
N ALA A 634 19.28 -45.85 -5.40
CA ALA A 634 18.67 -45.32 -6.63
C ALA A 634 19.34 -44.00 -7.09
N VAL A 635 19.89 -43.97 -8.30
CA VAL A 635 20.28 -42.73 -9.02
C VAL A 635 19.17 -42.40 -10.03
N ASN A 636 18.75 -41.13 -10.14
CA ASN A 636 17.74 -40.73 -11.12
C ASN A 636 18.02 -39.34 -11.74
N PRO A 637 18.40 -39.27 -13.03
CA PRO A 637 18.52 -38.03 -13.79
C PRO A 637 17.49 -37.92 -14.93
N TYR A 638 16.71 -36.83 -14.91
CA TYR A 638 16.15 -36.09 -16.06
C TYR A 638 15.23 -36.76 -17.11
N LEU A 639 14.22 -35.96 -17.48
CA LEU A 639 13.47 -35.95 -18.75
C LEU A 639 12.52 -37.13 -19.06
N TYR A 640 11.32 -36.77 -19.51
CA TYR A 640 10.44 -37.67 -20.27
C TYR A 640 9.81 -36.91 -21.44
N SER A 641 9.77 -37.56 -22.60
CA SER A 641 9.11 -37.11 -23.82
C SER A 641 7.86 -37.94 -24.11
N SER A 642 6.98 -37.46 -25.01
CA SER A 642 5.78 -38.17 -25.44
C SER A 642 6.03 -39.01 -26.70
N PRO A 643 5.34 -40.16 -26.82
CA PRO A 643 4.85 -40.66 -28.11
C PRO A 643 3.31 -40.87 -28.10
N TYR A 644 2.78 -41.43 -29.20
CA TYR A 644 1.37 -41.41 -29.66
C TYR A 644 0.70 -42.80 -29.72
N GLY A 645 -0.65 -42.81 -29.80
CA GLY A 645 -1.48 -43.91 -30.37
C GLY A 645 -2.41 -44.66 -29.38
N GLY A 646 -3.54 -45.25 -29.77
CA GLY A 646 -4.27 -45.15 -31.06
C GLY A 646 -5.27 -46.29 -31.37
N GLY A 647 -6.58 -46.10 -31.11
CA GLY A 647 -7.69 -47.03 -31.48
C GLY A 647 -7.99 -48.16 -30.47
N GLY A 648 -9.17 -48.81 -30.44
CA GLY A 648 -10.45 -48.49 -31.11
C GLY A 648 -11.54 -49.58 -30.96
N GLY A 649 -12.80 -49.19 -30.66
CA GLY A 649 -14.02 -50.05 -30.60
C GLY A 649 -14.30 -50.75 -29.25
N GLY A 650 -15.55 -51.03 -28.84
CA GLY A 650 -16.87 -50.57 -29.34
C GLY A 650 -18.09 -51.33 -28.76
N GLY A 651 -19.24 -50.65 -28.58
CA GLY A 651 -20.58 -51.25 -28.41
C GLY A 651 -21.34 -51.04 -27.08
N GLY A 652 -22.68 -50.93 -27.15
CA GLY A 652 -23.62 -51.24 -26.04
C GLY A 652 -24.20 -50.07 -25.21
N GLY A 653 -25.20 -49.36 -25.73
CA GLY A 653 -25.73 -48.12 -25.12
C GLY A 653 -26.66 -48.23 -23.90
N ASN A 654 -26.89 -47.08 -23.25
CA ASN A 654 -28.23 -46.57 -22.90
C ASN A 654 -28.18 -45.04 -22.65
N GLU A 655 -29.30 -44.34 -22.78
CA GLU A 655 -29.35 -42.87 -22.75
C GLU A 655 -29.55 -42.26 -21.35
N GLN A 656 -28.59 -41.47 -20.89
CA GLN A 656 -28.81 -40.31 -20.00
C GLN A 656 -27.84 -39.18 -20.40
N GLN A 657 -28.33 -37.93 -20.48
CA GLN A 657 -27.55 -36.79 -20.98
C GLN A 657 -26.52 -36.27 -19.95
N PRO A 658 -25.21 -36.25 -20.25
CA PRO A 658 -24.20 -35.57 -19.44
C PRO A 658 -23.84 -34.20 -20.04
N GLN A 659 -23.98 -33.12 -19.25
CA GLN A 659 -23.47 -31.80 -19.67
C GLN A 659 -21.93 -31.82 -19.74
N THR A 660 -21.37 -31.63 -20.94
CA THR A 660 -19.94 -31.81 -21.18
C THR A 660 -19.10 -30.59 -20.79
N MET A 661 -18.26 -30.71 -19.76
CA MET A 661 -17.21 -29.73 -19.50
C MET A 661 -16.14 -29.78 -20.60
N ILE A 662 -15.93 -28.68 -21.32
CA ILE A 662 -14.82 -28.52 -22.27
C ILE A 662 -13.61 -27.95 -21.52
N ARG A 663 -12.56 -28.78 -21.31
CA ARG A 663 -11.22 -28.28 -20.95
C ARG A 663 -10.51 -27.73 -22.18
N GLY A 664 -9.75 -26.66 -21.99
CA GLY A 664 -9.39 -25.71 -23.05
C GLY A 664 -8.56 -26.24 -24.22
N ARG A 665 -8.84 -25.66 -25.38
CA ARG A 665 -7.93 -25.49 -26.53
C ARG A 665 -8.10 -24.06 -27.06
N ASN A 666 -7.09 -23.51 -27.74
CA ASN A 666 -7.17 -22.17 -28.32
C ASN A 666 -8.35 -22.07 -29.31
N LEU A 667 -9.27 -21.15 -29.06
CA LEU A 667 -10.46 -20.95 -29.90
C LEU A 667 -10.14 -19.94 -31.01
N ASP A 668 -10.13 -20.41 -32.26
CA ASP A 668 -10.06 -19.54 -33.44
C ASP A 668 -11.44 -18.88 -33.65
N ILE A 669 -11.58 -17.66 -33.13
CA ILE A 669 -12.80 -16.84 -33.17
C ILE A 669 -13.33 -16.68 -34.61
N THR A 670 -12.43 -16.70 -35.60
CA THR A 670 -12.76 -16.60 -37.03
C THR A 670 -13.65 -17.75 -37.51
N LYS A 671 -13.48 -18.96 -36.96
CA LYS A 671 -14.28 -20.14 -37.33
C LYS A 671 -15.64 -20.19 -36.63
N ALA A 672 -15.71 -19.79 -35.36
CA ALA A 672 -16.97 -19.74 -34.61
C ALA A 672 -17.98 -18.79 -35.30
N LEU A 673 -17.51 -17.67 -35.84
CA LEU A 673 -18.32 -16.72 -36.60
C LEU A 673 -18.77 -17.25 -37.98
N ALA A 674 -17.98 -18.11 -38.62
CA ALA A 674 -18.34 -18.72 -39.90
C ALA A 674 -19.41 -19.83 -39.76
N ASN A 675 -19.35 -20.60 -38.65
CA ASN A 675 -20.26 -21.72 -38.41
C ASN A 675 -21.58 -21.30 -37.72
N GLY A 676 -21.61 -20.15 -37.04
CA GLY A 676 -22.83 -19.59 -36.44
C GLY A 676 -23.22 -20.20 -35.09
N GLU A 677 -22.24 -20.68 -34.32
CA GLU A 677 -22.40 -21.43 -33.06
C GLU A 677 -22.40 -20.51 -31.82
N LEU A 678 -23.19 -19.42 -31.86
CA LEU A 678 -23.24 -18.41 -30.80
C LEU A 678 -24.68 -18.05 -30.40
N GLU A 679 -25.13 -18.62 -29.28
CA GLU A 679 -26.29 -18.12 -28.53
C GLU A 679 -25.85 -17.12 -27.46
N LEU A 680 -26.67 -16.08 -27.23
CA LEU A 680 -26.43 -15.03 -26.23
C LEU A 680 -27.68 -14.84 -25.37
N ALA A 681 -27.71 -15.50 -24.21
CA ALA A 681 -28.70 -15.22 -23.17
C ALA A 681 -28.29 -13.95 -22.40
N ALA A 682 -29.27 -13.09 -22.08
CA ALA A 682 -29.04 -11.82 -21.40
C ALA A 682 -29.74 -11.79 -20.04
N ALA A 683 -29.08 -11.23 -19.01
CA ALA A 683 -29.61 -11.10 -17.66
C ALA A 683 -29.66 -9.63 -17.20
N GLY A 684 -30.88 -9.18 -16.84
CA GLY A 684 -31.20 -8.06 -15.95
C GLY A 684 -30.36 -6.77 -15.98
N GLY A 685 -30.83 -5.74 -16.71
CA GLY A 685 -30.35 -4.36 -16.53
C GLY A 685 -31.20 -3.32 -17.27
N PRO A 686 -31.60 -2.19 -16.66
CA PRO A 686 -32.52 -1.20 -17.27
C PRO A 686 -31.87 -0.28 -18.33
N ASN A 687 -30.60 -0.48 -18.67
CA ASN A 687 -29.93 0.09 -19.84
C ASN A 687 -28.86 -0.90 -20.33
N LEU A 688 -29.23 -1.83 -21.20
CA LEU A 688 -28.35 -2.89 -21.70
C LEU A 688 -27.86 -2.60 -23.13
N SER A 689 -26.68 -1.97 -23.25
CA SER A 689 -25.99 -1.82 -24.52
C SER A 689 -25.28 -3.13 -24.90
N LEU A 690 -25.92 -3.95 -25.74
CA LEU A 690 -25.28 -5.13 -26.33
C LEU A 690 -24.37 -4.71 -27.49
N TRP A 691 -23.11 -5.13 -27.45
CA TRP A 691 -22.10 -4.78 -28.46
C TRP A 691 -21.75 -6.00 -29.32
N SER A 692 -22.38 -6.13 -30.49
CA SER A 692 -21.97 -7.07 -31.53
C SER A 692 -21.51 -6.30 -32.78
N GLY A 693 -20.30 -6.61 -33.25
CA GLY A 693 -19.72 -5.99 -34.45
C GLY A 693 -19.98 -6.86 -35.68
N LEU A 694 -20.82 -6.38 -36.59
CA LEU A 694 -21.04 -7.01 -37.90
C LEU A 694 -20.08 -6.40 -38.94
N LEU A 695 -19.13 -7.20 -39.41
CA LEU A 695 -18.26 -6.88 -40.53
C LEU A 695 -18.95 -7.24 -41.85
N ARG A 696 -19.30 -6.25 -42.67
CA ARG A 696 -19.60 -6.50 -44.09
C ARG A 696 -18.29 -6.76 -44.83
N GLN A 697 -18.11 -7.97 -45.35
CA GLN A 697 -17.19 -8.16 -46.47
C GLN A 697 -17.84 -7.58 -47.75
N GLN A 698 -17.24 -6.54 -48.29
CA GLN A 698 -17.39 -6.15 -49.70
C GLN A 698 -16.24 -6.80 -50.48
N PRO A 699 -16.48 -7.40 -51.66
CA PRO A 699 -15.48 -8.24 -52.34
C PRO A 699 -14.39 -7.46 -53.12
N ASP A 700 -14.16 -6.17 -52.81
CA ASP A 700 -13.17 -5.33 -53.50
C ASP A 700 -12.19 -4.65 -52.50
N LYS A 701 -10.93 -4.53 -52.91
CA LYS A 701 -9.76 -4.29 -52.04
C LYS A 701 -9.27 -2.83 -52.05
N SER A 702 -10.01 -1.86 -51.50
CA SER A 702 -9.43 -0.51 -51.23
C SER A 702 -10.20 0.45 -50.28
N ARG A 703 -10.92 -0.01 -49.25
CA ARG A 703 -11.45 0.88 -48.19
C ARG A 703 -11.42 0.27 -46.78
N LEU A 704 -11.47 1.15 -45.78
CA LEU A 704 -11.58 0.82 -44.35
C LEU A 704 -12.85 0.02 -44.05
N HIS A 705 -12.78 -0.86 -43.04
CA HIS A 705 -13.94 -1.63 -42.58
C HIS A 705 -14.99 -0.72 -41.92
N ASP A 706 -16.14 -0.56 -42.57
CA ASP A 706 -17.32 0.02 -41.92
C ASP A 706 -17.98 -1.02 -41.00
N VAL A 707 -18.03 -0.71 -39.71
CA VAL A 707 -18.64 -1.59 -38.69
C VAL A 707 -20.07 -1.15 -38.42
N ALA A 708 -21.00 -2.09 -38.56
CA ALA A 708 -22.39 -1.92 -38.14
C ALA A 708 -22.53 -2.29 -36.66
N PHE A 709 -23.22 -1.43 -35.91
CA PHE A 709 -23.53 -1.62 -34.49
C PHE A 709 -25.05 -1.67 -34.31
N LEU A 710 -25.54 -2.74 -33.70
CA LEU A 710 -26.93 -2.84 -33.24
C LEU A 710 -27.05 -2.12 -31.89
N HIS A 711 -28.01 -1.20 -31.73
CA HIS A 711 -28.22 -0.48 -30.48
C HIS A 711 -29.70 -0.56 -30.07
N MET A 712 -29.99 -1.51 -29.19
CA MET A 712 -31.30 -1.74 -28.60
C MET A 712 -31.51 -0.86 -27.36
N ARG A 713 -32.74 -0.38 -27.13
CA ARG A 713 -33.12 0.31 -25.90
C ARG A 713 -34.45 -0.24 -25.38
N LEU A 714 -34.39 -0.85 -24.21
CA LEU A 714 -35.50 -1.44 -23.48
C LEU A 714 -35.88 -0.50 -22.32
N ASN A 715 -37.14 -0.09 -22.24
CA ASN A 715 -37.61 0.84 -21.21
C ASN A 715 -38.22 0.05 -20.03
N GLY A 716 -37.38 -0.44 -19.11
CA GLY A 716 -37.82 -1.06 -17.86
C GLY A 716 -37.00 -2.27 -17.41
N ARG A 717 -37.50 -2.96 -16.37
CA ARG A 717 -37.04 -4.31 -15.98
C ARG A 717 -37.97 -5.32 -16.64
N ILE A 718 -37.41 -6.33 -17.31
CA ILE A 718 -38.19 -7.34 -18.07
C ILE A 718 -37.97 -8.73 -17.45
N PRO A 719 -39.03 -9.42 -17.00
CA PRO A 719 -38.99 -10.84 -16.62
C PRO A 719 -38.69 -11.75 -17.82
N LEU A 720 -37.81 -12.75 -17.64
CA LEU A 720 -37.33 -13.61 -18.73
C LEU A 720 -38.41 -14.53 -19.31
N ASP A 721 -39.43 -14.86 -18.51
CA ASP A 721 -40.64 -15.61 -18.87
C ASP A 721 -41.53 -14.91 -19.89
N ARG A 722 -41.33 -13.60 -20.14
CA ARG A 722 -42.18 -12.77 -21.03
C ARG A 722 -41.52 -12.36 -22.34
N CYS A 723 -40.39 -12.95 -22.68
CA CYS A 723 -39.63 -12.64 -23.90
C CYS A 723 -39.90 -13.65 -25.02
N GLN A 724 -40.27 -13.19 -26.21
CA GLN A 724 -40.30 -14.03 -27.41
C GLN A 724 -39.12 -13.73 -28.35
N SER A 725 -38.56 -14.80 -28.91
CA SER A 725 -37.44 -14.78 -29.85
C SER A 725 -37.89 -14.35 -31.25
N THR A 726 -37.67 -13.08 -31.58
CA THR A 726 -38.09 -12.47 -32.86
C THR A 726 -36.93 -12.41 -33.84
N ARG A 727 -37.15 -12.82 -35.10
CA ARG A 727 -36.17 -12.69 -36.19
C ARG A 727 -36.26 -11.33 -36.88
N PHE A 728 -35.11 -10.78 -37.26
CA PHE A 728 -35.02 -9.53 -38.02
C PHE A 728 -34.09 -9.71 -39.22
N GLU A 729 -34.47 -9.11 -40.35
CA GLU A 729 -33.65 -9.03 -41.56
C GLU A 729 -33.64 -7.57 -42.01
N ILE A 730 -32.45 -6.98 -42.14
CA ILE A 730 -32.25 -5.57 -42.50
C ILE A 730 -31.10 -5.51 -43.52
N ASP A 731 -31.33 -4.94 -44.70
CA ASP A 731 -30.36 -4.79 -45.80
C ASP A 731 -29.53 -6.06 -46.08
N GLY A 732 -30.21 -7.22 -46.11
CA GLY A 732 -29.62 -8.55 -46.35
C GLY A 732 -28.85 -9.14 -45.17
N ALA A 733 -28.72 -8.44 -44.04
CA ALA A 733 -28.17 -8.99 -42.81
C ALA A 733 -29.26 -9.67 -41.97
N ARG A 734 -29.10 -10.98 -41.73
CA ARG A 734 -30.03 -11.81 -40.93
C ARG A 734 -29.62 -11.84 -39.47
N ILE A 735 -30.43 -11.24 -38.61
CA ILE A 735 -30.30 -11.32 -37.14
C ILE A 735 -31.19 -12.49 -36.69
N ARG A 736 -30.54 -13.62 -36.32
CA ARG A 736 -31.21 -14.93 -36.13
C ARG A 736 -32.22 -14.99 -34.98
N SER A 737 -32.10 -14.10 -34.00
CA SER A 737 -33.02 -13.93 -32.86
C SER A 737 -32.70 -12.66 -32.07
N VAL A 738 -33.75 -12.00 -31.55
CA VAL A 738 -33.69 -11.04 -30.44
C VAL A 738 -34.88 -11.33 -29.53
N CYS A 739 -34.64 -11.57 -28.24
CA CYS A 739 -35.72 -11.71 -27.26
C CYS A 739 -36.30 -10.33 -26.92
N LEU A 740 -37.61 -10.16 -27.16
CA LEU A 740 -38.34 -8.91 -26.92
C LEU A 740 -39.65 -9.21 -26.15
N PRO A 741 -40.10 -8.29 -25.29
CA PRO A 741 -41.40 -8.40 -24.64
C PRO A 741 -42.53 -8.12 -25.64
N GLN A 742 -43.66 -8.80 -25.48
CA GLN A 742 -44.87 -8.55 -26.29
C GLN A 742 -45.65 -7.32 -25.78
N ASP A 743 -45.69 -7.10 -24.46
CA ASP A 743 -46.65 -6.20 -23.80
C ASP A 743 -46.07 -4.81 -23.45
N LEU A 744 -44.85 -4.48 -23.90
CA LEU A 744 -44.13 -3.26 -23.51
C LEU A 744 -43.57 -2.52 -24.74
N PRO A 745 -43.65 -1.17 -24.79
CA PRO A 745 -43.09 -0.37 -25.88
C PRO A 745 -41.55 -0.44 -25.88
N TRP A 746 -40.97 -0.91 -26.98
CA TRP A 746 -39.53 -1.08 -27.16
C TRP A 746 -39.03 -0.39 -28.43
N SER A 747 -37.72 -0.13 -28.49
CA SER A 747 -37.08 0.44 -29.69
C SER A 747 -35.74 -0.23 -30.00
N VAL A 748 -35.56 -0.60 -31.27
CA VAL A 748 -34.32 -1.16 -31.80
C VAL A 748 -33.81 -0.23 -32.90
N SER A 749 -32.59 0.29 -32.77
CA SER A 749 -31.95 1.14 -33.79
C SER A 749 -30.67 0.50 -34.30
N MET A 750 -30.51 0.37 -35.61
CA MET A 750 -29.24 -0.05 -36.20
C MET A 750 -28.45 1.19 -36.64
N ARG A 751 -27.16 1.25 -36.26
CA ARG A 751 -26.30 2.42 -36.48
C ARG A 751 -25.01 2.02 -37.18
N LEU A 752 -24.69 2.67 -38.28
CA LEU A 752 -23.40 2.50 -38.96
C LEU A 752 -22.41 3.53 -38.40
N ARG A 753 -21.19 3.08 -38.07
CA ARG A 753 -20.12 3.97 -37.59
C ARG A 753 -18.95 3.96 -38.56
N THR A 754 -19.15 4.65 -39.68
CA THR A 754 -18.07 4.99 -40.63
C THR A 754 -17.01 5.86 -39.94
N GLY A 755 -15.73 5.64 -40.24
CA GLY A 755 -14.62 6.28 -39.51
C GLY A 755 -14.63 7.81 -39.45
N ARG A 756 -14.15 8.38 -38.34
CA ARG A 756 -13.94 9.83 -38.06
C ARG A 756 -15.15 10.78 -38.17
N ARG A 757 -16.35 10.32 -38.54
CA ARG A 757 -17.60 11.10 -38.43
C ARG A 757 -18.60 10.38 -37.52
N GLY A 758 -19.61 11.10 -37.02
CA GLY A 758 -20.56 10.57 -36.04
C GLY A 758 -21.35 9.37 -36.55
N ALA A 759 -21.76 8.48 -35.62
CA ALA A 759 -22.54 7.29 -35.99
C ALA A 759 -23.91 7.68 -36.58
N ARG A 760 -24.23 7.18 -37.77
CA ARG A 760 -25.49 7.45 -38.46
C ARG A 760 -26.49 6.33 -38.16
N VAL A 761 -27.70 6.69 -37.73
CA VAL A 761 -28.81 5.73 -37.66
C VAL A 761 -29.19 5.34 -39.08
N LEU A 762 -29.21 4.04 -39.37
CA LEU A 762 -29.67 3.50 -40.65
C LEU A 762 -31.18 3.28 -40.64
N GLN A 763 -31.67 2.60 -39.60
CA GLN A 763 -33.08 2.27 -39.43
C GLN A 763 -33.42 2.16 -37.95
N THR A 764 -34.67 2.48 -37.59
CA THR A 764 -35.24 2.23 -36.26
C THR A 764 -36.55 1.48 -36.43
N ARG A 765 -36.81 0.48 -35.58
CA ARG A 765 -38.10 -0.21 -35.48
C ARG A 765 -38.58 -0.12 -34.04
N GLN A 766 -39.88 0.09 -33.86
CA GLN A 766 -40.52 0.24 -32.55
C GLN A 766 -41.78 -0.65 -32.52
N SER A 767 -42.14 -1.15 -31.34
CA SER A 767 -43.56 -1.40 -31.02
C SER A 767 -44.22 -0.07 -30.66
N GLY A 768 -45.57 -0.02 -30.75
CA GLY A 768 -46.36 1.14 -30.34
C GLY A 768 -46.27 1.41 -28.84
#